data_AF-A0A960Z116-F1
#
_entry.id   AF-A0A960Z116-F1
#
_cell.length_a   1.000
_cell.length_b   1.000
_cell.length_c   1.000
_cell.angle_alpha   90.00
_cell.angle_beta   90.00
_cell.angle_gamma   90.00
#
_symmetry.space_group_name_H-M   'P 1'
#
loop_
_entity.id
_entity.type
_entity.pdbx_description
1 polymer ?
#
loop_
_entity_poly.entity_id
_entity_poly.type
_entity_poly.pdbx_seq_one_letter_code
_entity_poly.pdbx_strand_id
1 'polypeptide(L)'
;MPFATYPSRNFGRTLAVVLLLSAVLTAHPAPAAAAGDDRADALAINELVRAGRRAEALPLCRAYASGHPDDAVMLYNLACLENTVGDPDAAAAAYRGALLAGFDAWEAAEADPDHQGPLADVVRRANLAEAERLGRLVAAGRTRLSRDVWTPARRLVDHGVAAATDTAGVWLRFRWAAEALEFELTAGGDWADLFAGDDAPPWQGGPGLALSLGTAPDGDWLRVDDGRLFACGLDAKGAVGAVYLAPPGVWQPVAELAPKVRVDDGGRLQLTGRIPWSAIAPLDPLVDTPLGVNATLLRPGAGGLRRASLLPTNDTIAPEAATRRLVPLDFATDSVAGDALAGRMETTLSSVRPLDLDLVVISRNAGAGTLTLDFKDQAGRSVLPRGAVATPIELVAGTNRLRRQVDFSGLKTGGYLVEVGLGFPSGGEATWRTTVLQLAPGWDRVYREKIDLVGADEQPTVAYLLRAVEDAVAGHDPRANPGPIITTLIDLESMLAGAEENGTILPERGSFVVVYPGPDGEERLCHMYLPAGRAIADGINPILVLADGDMSGARLADRIRRNYEFGDRKPRLKTGRDDRFPIYLVPEFRPDPARFQADLLEEVRAVRAWAMTYFDVRALSLVGIDAAGGAVLRAARTAPVTLAGLMVFAGFDLEPWPQAQPAFLREQLGPAPENLPVTWIDFVGETRRAGQGADLLQALRDVGYDVTSTEVRGGLNLAQVADRVVIWAEDLR
;
A
#
# COMPACT_ATOMS: atom_id res chain seq x y z
N MET A 1 49.55 12.07 -12.18
CA MET A 1 49.68 11.58 -10.80
C MET A 1 48.32 11.08 -10.35
N PRO A 2 48.19 9.82 -9.90
CA PRO A 2 46.94 9.19 -9.47
C PRO A 2 46.78 9.16 -7.93
N PHE A 3 45.64 8.61 -7.46
CA PHE A 3 45.09 8.49 -6.09
C PHE A 3 44.27 9.71 -5.61
N ALA A 4 43.09 9.59 -4.98
CA ALA A 4 42.51 8.46 -4.23
C ALA A 4 40.97 8.43 -4.30
N THR A 5 40.46 7.19 -4.29
CA THR A 5 39.10 6.76 -4.01
C THR A 5 38.66 7.12 -2.59
N TYR A 6 37.40 7.55 -2.42
CA TYR A 6 36.70 7.51 -1.13
C TYR A 6 35.46 6.59 -1.25
N PRO A 7 35.38 5.51 -0.45
CA PRO A 7 34.20 4.67 -0.33
C PRO A 7 33.33 5.16 0.83
N SER A 8 32.04 5.38 0.59
CA SER A 8 31.04 5.45 1.66
C SER A 8 30.01 4.30 1.52
N ARG A 9 30.50 3.09 1.23
CA ARG A 9 29.79 1.85 1.55
C ARG A 9 30.03 1.53 3.02
N ASN A 10 29.29 2.14 3.95
CA ASN A 10 29.18 1.64 5.34
C ASN A 10 27.93 2.11 6.09
N PHE A 11 27.13 3.03 5.55
CA PHE A 11 25.86 3.44 6.18
C PHE A 11 24.72 2.43 5.95
N GLY A 12 24.79 1.62 4.88
CA GLY A 12 23.73 0.64 4.54
C GLY A 12 23.75 -0.67 5.33
N ARG A 13 24.83 -1.00 6.07
CA ARG A 13 24.92 -2.29 6.78
C ARG A 13 24.25 -2.27 8.16
N THR A 14 24.25 -1.14 8.84
CA THR A 14 23.58 -1.00 10.15
C THR A 14 22.07 -0.79 9.98
N LEU A 15 21.64 -0.14 8.90
CA LEU A 15 20.22 0.03 8.56
C LEU A 15 19.57 -1.30 8.14
N ALA A 16 20.31 -2.20 7.47
CA ALA A 16 19.82 -3.52 7.08
C ALA A 16 19.50 -4.43 8.29
N VAL A 17 20.28 -4.36 9.38
CA VAL A 17 20.02 -5.15 10.60
C VAL A 17 18.82 -4.63 11.40
N VAL A 18 18.59 -3.31 11.41
CA VAL A 18 17.44 -2.68 12.08
C VAL A 18 16.14 -2.83 11.25
N LEU A 19 16.24 -2.78 9.92
CA LEU A 19 15.11 -3.06 9.02
C LEU A 19 14.72 -4.54 9.01
N LEU A 20 15.67 -5.47 9.16
CA LEU A 20 15.35 -6.90 9.27
C LEU A 20 14.59 -7.24 10.56
N LEU A 21 14.96 -6.61 11.69
CA LEU A 21 14.25 -6.76 12.96
C LEU A 21 12.87 -6.07 12.99
N SER A 22 12.66 -5.09 12.10
CA SER A 22 11.37 -4.39 11.93
C SER A 22 10.47 -5.07 10.89
N ALA A 23 11.04 -5.72 9.86
CA ALA A 23 10.30 -6.51 8.88
C ALA A 23 9.71 -7.80 9.45
N VAL A 24 10.32 -8.35 10.52
CA VAL A 24 9.75 -9.48 11.30
C VAL A 24 8.51 -9.05 12.12
N LEU A 25 8.23 -7.74 12.25
CA LEU A 25 7.16 -7.20 13.09
C LEU A 25 5.88 -6.80 12.35
N THR A 26 5.79 -6.87 11.02
CA THR A 26 4.48 -6.84 10.35
C THR A 26 3.83 -8.22 10.46
N ALA A 27 3.41 -8.54 11.68
CA ALA A 27 2.64 -9.74 11.96
C ALA A 27 1.36 -9.73 11.13
N HIS A 28 1.16 -10.79 10.34
CA HIS A 28 -0.15 -11.12 9.82
C HIS A 28 -1.17 -11.14 10.95
N PRO A 29 -2.38 -10.58 10.76
CA PRO A 29 -3.48 -10.90 11.65
C PRO A 29 -3.78 -12.40 11.52
N ALA A 30 -3.26 -13.20 12.44
CA ALA A 30 -3.72 -14.56 12.68
C ALA A 30 -5.10 -14.51 13.39
N PRO A 31 -6.00 -15.48 13.15
CA PRO A 31 -7.35 -15.48 13.71
C PRO A 31 -7.34 -15.51 15.26
N ALA A 32 -8.24 -14.72 15.85
CA ALA A 32 -8.12 -14.17 17.21
C ALA A 32 -8.56 -15.09 18.37
N ALA A 33 -9.00 -16.33 18.14
CA ALA A 33 -9.73 -17.08 19.19
C ALA A 33 -8.92 -18.15 19.95
N ALA A 34 -7.80 -18.64 19.41
CA ALA A 34 -6.93 -19.62 20.09
C ALA A 34 -5.45 -19.18 20.19
N ALA A 35 -5.06 -18.11 19.51
CA ALA A 35 -3.68 -17.64 19.38
C ALA A 35 -3.18 -16.75 20.54
N GLY A 36 -3.96 -16.62 21.63
CA GLY A 36 -3.66 -15.69 22.73
C GLY A 36 -2.38 -16.04 23.49
N ASP A 37 -2.29 -17.29 23.94
CA ASP A 37 -1.15 -17.77 24.74
C ASP A 37 0.10 -17.97 23.87
N ASP A 38 -0.03 -18.54 22.68
CA ASP A 38 1.10 -18.76 21.77
C ASP A 38 1.76 -17.44 21.32
N ARG A 39 0.95 -16.40 21.07
CA ARG A 39 1.48 -15.07 20.71
C ARG A 39 2.19 -14.42 21.89
N ALA A 40 1.68 -14.59 23.10
CA ALA A 40 2.33 -14.08 24.30
C ALA A 40 3.68 -14.77 24.53
N ASP A 41 3.76 -16.08 24.32
CA ASP A 41 4.99 -16.86 24.43
C ASP A 41 6.02 -16.45 23.36
N ALA A 42 5.62 -16.34 22.10
CA ALA A 42 6.51 -15.88 21.03
C ALA A 42 7.03 -14.44 21.28
N LEU A 43 6.16 -13.55 21.76
CA LEU A 43 6.55 -12.18 22.12
C LEU A 43 7.53 -12.18 23.29
N ALA A 44 7.26 -12.95 24.35
CA ALA A 44 8.14 -13.07 25.52
C ALA A 44 9.52 -13.63 25.13
N ILE A 45 9.58 -14.64 24.26
CA ILE A 45 10.85 -15.18 23.73
C ILE A 45 11.62 -14.08 23.00
N ASN A 46 10.96 -13.34 22.11
CA ASN A 46 11.58 -12.26 21.34
C ASN A 46 12.08 -11.11 22.23
N GLU A 47 11.32 -10.74 23.27
CA GLU A 47 11.74 -9.74 24.26
C GLU A 47 12.99 -10.18 25.03
N LEU A 48 13.05 -11.44 25.48
CA LEU A 48 14.23 -11.98 26.14
C LEU A 48 15.45 -11.99 25.21
N VAL A 49 15.28 -12.37 23.94
CA VAL A 49 16.35 -12.31 22.93
C VAL A 49 16.86 -10.89 22.76
N ARG A 50 15.95 -9.90 22.61
CA ARG A 50 16.31 -8.47 22.48
C ARG A 50 17.03 -7.93 23.71
N ALA A 51 16.65 -8.40 24.90
CA ALA A 51 17.31 -8.04 26.15
C ALA A 51 18.66 -8.76 26.35
N GLY A 52 19.12 -9.59 25.40
CA GLY A 52 20.33 -10.40 25.52
C GLY A 52 20.21 -11.57 26.50
N ARG A 53 19.01 -11.87 27.01
CA ARG A 53 18.73 -12.93 27.99
C ARG A 53 18.51 -14.29 27.32
N ARG A 54 19.46 -14.68 26.47
CA ARG A 54 19.35 -15.87 25.59
C ARG A 54 19.22 -17.19 26.35
N ALA A 55 19.91 -17.34 27.49
CA ALA A 55 19.82 -18.53 28.32
C ALA A 55 18.41 -18.74 28.90
N GLU A 56 17.67 -17.66 29.13
CA GLU A 56 16.30 -17.70 29.63
C GLU A 56 15.28 -17.91 28.49
N ALA A 57 15.57 -17.37 27.31
CA ALA A 57 14.75 -17.56 26.12
C ALA A 57 14.77 -19.00 25.60
N LEU A 58 15.92 -19.69 25.68
CA LEU A 58 16.12 -21.03 25.11
C LEU A 58 15.08 -22.09 25.57
N PRO A 59 14.84 -22.33 26.87
CA PRO A 59 13.86 -23.33 27.30
C PRO A 59 12.43 -22.99 26.85
N LEU A 60 12.07 -21.70 26.80
CA LEU A 60 10.77 -21.25 26.28
C LEU A 60 10.67 -21.51 24.78
N CYS A 61 11.73 -21.19 24.03
CA CYS A 61 11.79 -21.42 22.58
C CYS A 61 11.72 -22.91 22.23
N ARG A 62 12.40 -23.78 22.99
CA ARG A 62 12.28 -25.25 22.84
C ARG A 62 10.86 -25.75 23.09
N ALA A 63 10.22 -25.29 24.16
CA ALA A 63 8.85 -25.67 24.49
C ALA A 63 7.88 -25.21 23.40
N TYR A 64 8.01 -23.95 22.97
CA TYR A 64 7.22 -23.38 21.90
C TYR A 64 7.39 -24.16 20.58
N ALA A 65 8.63 -24.35 20.11
CA ALA A 65 8.93 -25.04 18.86
C ALA A 65 8.50 -26.51 18.87
N SER A 66 8.50 -27.16 20.04
CA SER A 66 7.96 -28.52 20.20
C SER A 66 6.43 -28.56 20.06
N GLY A 67 5.73 -27.50 20.47
CA GLY A 67 4.28 -27.35 20.25
C GLY A 67 3.94 -26.89 18.83
N HIS A 68 4.87 -26.18 18.19
CA HIS A 68 4.71 -25.52 16.90
C HIS A 68 5.82 -25.90 15.90
N PRO A 69 5.92 -27.18 15.49
CA PRO A 69 6.99 -27.65 14.60
C PRO A 69 6.91 -27.10 13.17
N ASP A 70 5.85 -26.36 12.83
CA ASP A 70 5.66 -25.71 11.53
C ASP A 70 5.91 -24.19 11.58
N ASP A 71 6.29 -23.64 12.74
CA ASP A 71 6.68 -22.24 12.88
C ASP A 71 8.16 -22.05 12.48
N ALA A 72 8.35 -21.78 11.18
CA ALA A 72 9.66 -21.62 10.57
C ALA A 72 10.51 -20.52 11.23
N VAL A 73 9.91 -19.42 11.68
CA VAL A 73 10.63 -18.29 12.28
C VAL A 73 11.08 -18.66 13.70
N MET A 74 10.23 -19.33 14.47
CA MET A 74 10.62 -19.77 15.82
C MET A 74 11.63 -20.92 15.80
N LEU A 75 11.59 -21.80 14.79
CA LEU A 75 12.64 -22.79 14.57
C LEU A 75 13.99 -22.16 14.16
N TYR A 76 13.95 -21.06 13.38
CA TYR A 76 15.13 -20.25 13.10
C TYR A 76 15.68 -19.61 14.38
N ASN A 77 14.82 -18.97 15.18
CA ASN A 77 15.22 -18.38 16.46
C ASN A 77 15.80 -19.42 17.43
N LEU A 78 15.23 -20.64 17.44
CA LEU A 78 15.78 -21.76 18.18
C LEU A 78 17.18 -22.11 17.70
N ALA A 79 17.44 -22.15 16.39
CA ALA A 79 18.78 -22.39 15.85
C ALA A 79 19.80 -21.35 16.34
N CYS A 80 19.44 -20.06 16.34
CA CYS A 80 20.30 -18.99 16.87
C CYS A 80 20.62 -19.17 18.35
N LEU A 81 19.60 -19.51 19.16
CA LEU A 81 19.75 -19.71 20.60
C LEU A 81 20.62 -20.92 20.93
N GLU A 82 20.39 -22.05 20.26
CA GLU A 82 21.18 -23.29 20.42
C GLU A 82 22.65 -23.07 20.06
N ASN A 83 22.93 -22.36 18.95
CA ASN A 83 24.30 -22.06 18.55
C ASN A 83 24.98 -21.15 19.58
N THR A 84 24.26 -20.15 20.10
CA THR A 84 24.81 -19.22 21.10
C THR A 84 25.20 -19.92 22.40
N VAL A 85 24.44 -20.92 22.84
CA VAL A 85 24.75 -21.68 24.06
C VAL A 85 25.76 -22.82 23.83
N GLY A 86 26.24 -22.99 22.60
CA GLY A 86 27.29 -23.95 22.25
C GLY A 86 26.80 -25.36 21.92
N ASP A 87 25.55 -25.53 21.47
CA ASP A 87 25.01 -26.79 20.95
C ASP A 87 24.80 -26.72 19.42
N PRO A 88 25.88 -26.88 18.62
CA PRO A 88 25.80 -26.71 17.17
C PRO A 88 24.97 -27.81 16.47
N ASP A 89 24.82 -28.98 17.08
CA ASP A 89 24.04 -30.09 16.51
C ASP A 89 22.54 -29.83 16.67
N ALA A 90 22.10 -29.38 17.84
CA ALA A 90 20.72 -28.94 18.06
C ALA A 90 20.38 -27.73 17.18
N ALA A 91 21.30 -26.76 17.07
CA ALA A 91 21.13 -25.61 16.20
C ALA A 91 20.97 -26.00 14.72
N ALA A 92 21.81 -26.92 14.24
CA ALA A 92 21.75 -27.46 12.91
C ALA A 92 20.43 -28.21 12.64
N ALA A 93 19.92 -28.95 13.63
CA ALA A 93 18.64 -29.65 13.51
C ALA A 93 17.46 -28.66 13.46
N ALA A 94 17.47 -27.64 14.33
CA ALA A 94 16.45 -26.59 14.34
C ALA A 94 16.42 -25.80 13.02
N TYR A 95 17.58 -25.43 12.48
CA TYR A 95 17.65 -24.72 11.19
C TYR A 95 17.13 -25.56 10.01
N ARG A 96 17.45 -26.85 9.97
CA ARG A 96 16.86 -27.76 8.97
C ARG A 96 15.35 -27.89 9.14
N GLY A 97 14.87 -27.92 10.38
CA GLY A 97 13.45 -27.85 10.70
C GLY A 97 12.80 -26.57 10.15
N ALA A 98 13.45 -25.43 10.35
CA ALA A 98 12.98 -24.14 9.83
C ALA A 98 12.83 -24.16 8.30
N LEU A 99 13.83 -24.68 7.57
CA LEU A 99 13.74 -24.83 6.11
C LEU A 99 12.58 -25.75 5.68
N LEU A 100 12.37 -26.87 6.36
CA LEU A 100 11.24 -27.78 6.10
C LEU A 100 9.88 -27.13 6.40
N ALA A 101 9.83 -26.22 7.37
CA ALA A 101 8.66 -25.41 7.71
C ALA A 101 8.45 -24.20 6.77
N GLY A 102 9.34 -24.01 5.78
CA GLY A 102 9.23 -22.98 4.74
C GLY A 102 10.02 -21.69 5.00
N PHE A 103 11.01 -21.71 5.90
CA PHE A 103 11.89 -20.55 6.13
C PHE A 103 12.59 -20.12 4.84
N ASP A 104 12.50 -18.84 4.50
CA ASP A 104 12.85 -18.30 3.19
C ASP A 104 13.82 -17.10 3.22
N ALA A 105 14.15 -16.56 4.40
CA ALA A 105 15.12 -15.48 4.57
C ALA A 105 16.58 -16.00 4.57
N TRP A 106 16.98 -16.72 3.52
CA TRP A 106 18.26 -17.44 3.46
C TRP A 106 19.49 -16.52 3.51
N GLU A 107 19.46 -15.41 2.77
CA GLU A 107 20.56 -14.43 2.76
C GLU A 107 20.75 -13.79 4.14
N ALA A 108 19.65 -13.50 4.83
CA ALA A 108 19.68 -12.99 6.19
C ALA A 108 20.26 -14.03 7.17
N ALA A 109 19.85 -15.29 7.06
CA ALA A 109 20.36 -16.38 7.89
C ALA A 109 21.86 -16.62 7.72
N GLU A 110 22.41 -16.44 6.51
CA GLU A 110 23.86 -16.53 6.26
C GLU A 110 24.63 -15.33 6.82
N ALA A 111 24.00 -14.14 6.80
CA ALA A 111 24.58 -12.91 7.33
C ALA A 111 24.41 -12.75 8.86
N ASP A 112 23.59 -13.58 9.50
CA ASP A 112 23.27 -13.46 10.93
C ASP A 112 24.53 -13.71 11.80
N PRO A 113 24.93 -12.75 12.65
CA PRO A 113 26.01 -12.94 13.63
C PRO A 113 25.83 -14.16 14.54
N ASP A 114 24.59 -14.53 14.88
CA ASP A 114 24.26 -15.65 15.76
C ASP A 114 24.40 -17.02 15.07
N HIS A 115 24.56 -17.03 13.75
CA HIS A 115 24.88 -18.23 12.96
C HIS A 115 26.36 -18.40 12.65
N GLN A 116 27.21 -17.46 13.08
CA GLN A 116 28.65 -17.55 12.84
C GLN A 116 29.29 -18.68 13.67
N GLY A 117 30.52 -19.07 13.28
CA GLY A 117 31.23 -20.17 13.93
C GLY A 117 30.84 -21.55 13.36
N PRO A 118 30.64 -22.59 14.20
CA PRO A 118 30.37 -23.95 13.74
C PRO A 118 29.11 -24.11 12.88
N LEU A 119 28.09 -23.26 13.07
CA LEU A 119 26.81 -23.34 12.36
C LEU A 119 26.87 -22.74 10.94
N ALA A 120 27.78 -21.82 10.65
CA ALA A 120 27.82 -21.07 9.38
C ALA A 120 27.91 -22.00 8.15
N ASP A 121 28.79 -23.01 8.23
CA ASP A 121 28.95 -24.01 7.17
C ASP A 121 27.74 -24.96 7.04
N VAL A 122 26.97 -25.15 8.11
CA VAL A 122 25.73 -25.93 8.07
C VAL A 122 24.64 -25.11 7.39
N VAL A 123 24.44 -23.86 7.78
CA VAL A 123 23.44 -22.95 7.19
C VAL A 123 23.65 -22.82 5.70
N ARG A 124 24.88 -22.48 5.26
CA ARG A 124 25.22 -22.37 3.83
C ARG A 124 24.96 -23.65 3.05
N ARG A 125 25.34 -24.81 3.58
CA ARG A 125 25.09 -26.10 2.91
C ARG A 125 23.61 -26.47 2.89
N ALA A 126 22.87 -26.17 3.95
CA ALA A 126 21.45 -26.42 4.03
C ALA A 126 20.67 -25.52 3.05
N ASN A 127 21.03 -24.23 2.96
CA ASN A 127 20.48 -23.30 1.97
C ASN A 127 20.76 -23.76 0.54
N LEU A 128 22.00 -24.18 0.24
CA LEU A 128 22.33 -24.71 -1.09
C LEU A 128 21.53 -25.97 -1.43
N ALA A 129 21.44 -26.93 -0.50
CA ALA A 129 20.67 -28.15 -0.71
C ALA A 129 19.17 -27.86 -0.91
N GLU A 130 18.64 -26.87 -0.19
CA GLU A 130 17.26 -26.41 -0.33
C GLU A 130 17.02 -25.67 -1.65
N ALA A 131 17.94 -24.79 -2.05
CA ALA A 131 17.93 -24.13 -3.36
C ALA A 131 17.95 -25.16 -4.50
N GLU A 132 18.79 -26.19 -4.42
CA GLU A 132 18.80 -27.29 -5.38
C GLU A 132 17.48 -28.08 -5.39
N ARG A 133 16.88 -28.32 -4.23
CA ARG A 133 15.59 -28.99 -4.11
C ARG A 133 14.48 -28.18 -4.77
N LEU A 134 14.38 -26.89 -4.44
CA LEU A 134 13.40 -25.98 -5.04
C LEU A 134 13.66 -25.80 -6.54
N GLY A 135 14.92 -25.70 -6.98
CA GLY A 135 15.28 -25.63 -8.40
C GLY A 135 14.81 -26.86 -9.20
N ARG A 136 14.88 -28.06 -8.61
CA ARG A 136 14.28 -29.27 -9.21
C ARG A 136 12.76 -29.18 -9.30
N LEU A 137 12.09 -28.64 -8.27
CA LEU A 137 10.64 -28.42 -8.28
C LEU A 137 10.24 -27.36 -9.31
N VAL A 138 10.98 -26.27 -9.46
CA VAL A 138 10.79 -25.26 -10.51
C VAL A 138 10.90 -25.91 -11.90
N ALA A 139 11.95 -26.70 -12.13
CA ALA A 139 12.15 -27.37 -13.42
C ALA A 139 11.02 -28.36 -13.75
N ALA A 140 10.57 -29.15 -12.78
CA ALA A 140 9.42 -30.05 -12.92
C ALA A 140 8.08 -29.28 -13.02
N GLY A 141 8.03 -28.10 -12.38
CA GLY A 141 6.91 -27.17 -12.31
C GLY A 141 6.63 -26.43 -13.62
N ARG A 142 7.65 -26.28 -14.47
CA ARG A 142 7.57 -25.53 -15.73
C ARG A 142 6.40 -26.00 -16.59
N THR A 143 5.52 -25.07 -16.96
CA THR A 143 4.28 -25.38 -17.70
C THR A 143 4.19 -24.59 -18.98
N ARG A 144 3.91 -25.25 -20.10
CA ARG A 144 3.54 -24.57 -21.34
C ARG A 144 2.03 -24.34 -21.40
N LEU A 145 1.60 -23.10 -21.63
CA LEU A 145 0.20 -22.71 -21.79
C LEU A 145 -0.08 -22.43 -23.27
N SER A 146 -1.11 -23.09 -23.80
CA SER A 146 -1.70 -22.73 -25.10
C SER A 146 -2.95 -21.89 -24.88
N ARG A 147 -3.20 -20.94 -25.76
CA ARG A 147 -4.34 -20.02 -25.71
C ARG A 147 -5.65 -20.82 -25.63
N ASP A 148 -6.48 -20.47 -24.65
CA ASP A 148 -7.79 -21.04 -24.36
C ASP A 148 -7.80 -22.55 -24.03
N VAL A 149 -6.63 -23.14 -23.74
CA VAL A 149 -6.48 -24.55 -23.34
C VAL A 149 -6.06 -24.64 -21.87
N TRP A 150 -6.75 -25.48 -21.10
CA TRP A 150 -6.36 -25.81 -19.73
C TRP A 150 -5.11 -26.68 -19.72
N THR A 151 -4.16 -26.35 -18.85
CA THR A 151 -3.01 -27.21 -18.58
C THR A 151 -3.44 -28.49 -17.88
N PRO A 152 -2.61 -29.56 -17.92
CA PRO A 152 -2.74 -30.65 -16.96
C PRO A 152 -2.77 -30.11 -15.53
N ALA A 153 -3.55 -30.75 -14.67
CA ALA A 153 -3.62 -30.39 -13.27
C ALA A 153 -2.33 -30.79 -12.55
N ARG A 154 -1.85 -29.90 -11.67
CA ARG A 154 -0.63 -30.06 -10.88
C ARG A 154 -0.99 -30.15 -9.42
N ARG A 155 -0.36 -31.08 -8.72
CA ARG A 155 -0.55 -31.26 -7.29
C ARG A 155 0.13 -30.13 -6.52
N LEU A 156 -0.55 -29.59 -5.50
CA LEU A 156 0.09 -28.72 -4.52
C LEU A 156 0.78 -29.59 -3.43
N VAL A 157 1.94 -29.13 -2.97
CA VAL A 157 2.77 -29.79 -1.96
C VAL A 157 2.42 -29.20 -0.59
N ASP A 158 2.00 -30.04 0.36
CA ASP A 158 1.75 -29.59 1.74
C ASP A 158 3.07 -29.15 2.40
N HIS A 159 2.97 -28.12 3.24
CA HIS A 159 4.07 -27.66 4.08
C HIS A 159 4.17 -28.51 5.35
N GLY A 160 5.37 -28.59 5.95
CA GLY A 160 5.59 -29.17 7.28
C GLY A 160 6.05 -30.63 7.31
N VAL A 161 6.42 -31.09 8.50
CA VAL A 161 7.05 -32.42 8.73
C VAL A 161 6.05 -33.58 8.55
N ALA A 162 4.75 -33.31 8.69
CA ALA A 162 3.67 -34.27 8.46
C ALA A 162 3.31 -34.46 6.96
N ALA A 163 3.95 -33.72 6.05
CA ALA A 163 3.72 -33.75 4.60
C ALA A 163 3.98 -35.12 3.93
N ALA A 164 4.47 -36.11 4.68
CA ALA A 164 4.57 -37.50 4.24
C ALA A 164 3.22 -38.24 4.20
N THR A 165 2.15 -37.66 4.74
CA THR A 165 0.79 -38.22 4.62
C THR A 165 0.07 -37.64 3.41
N ASP A 166 -0.60 -38.53 2.69
CA ASP A 166 -1.03 -38.37 1.31
C ASP A 166 -1.95 -37.15 1.09
N THR A 167 -1.39 -36.04 0.58
CA THR A 167 -2.13 -34.86 0.09
C THR A 167 -2.96 -35.14 -1.18
N ALA A 168 -3.52 -36.34 -1.29
CA ALA A 168 -4.32 -36.82 -2.40
C ALA A 168 -5.63 -36.02 -2.49
N GLY A 169 -5.56 -34.79 -3.00
CA GLY A 169 -6.73 -33.95 -3.02
C GLY A 169 -6.59 -32.61 -3.72
N VAL A 170 -5.45 -31.91 -3.59
CA VAL A 170 -5.35 -30.53 -4.07
C VAL A 170 -4.61 -30.44 -5.40
N TRP A 171 -5.31 -29.97 -6.42
CA TRP A 171 -4.84 -29.88 -7.79
C TRP A 171 -5.14 -28.50 -8.37
N LEU A 172 -4.17 -27.92 -9.06
CA LEU A 172 -4.26 -26.61 -9.69
C LEU A 172 -3.92 -26.72 -11.17
N ARG A 173 -4.72 -26.08 -12.03
CA ARG A 173 -4.40 -25.91 -13.45
C ARG A 173 -4.64 -24.47 -13.86
N PHE A 174 -3.99 -24.09 -14.96
CA PHE A 174 -4.07 -22.74 -15.50
C PHE A 174 -4.60 -22.76 -16.93
N ARG A 175 -5.17 -21.65 -17.36
CA ARG A 175 -5.54 -21.40 -18.75
C ARG A 175 -5.15 -19.99 -19.14
N TRP A 176 -4.46 -19.87 -20.27
CA TRP A 176 -4.16 -18.58 -20.87
C TRP A 176 -5.37 -18.10 -21.65
N ALA A 177 -6.12 -17.14 -21.12
CA ALA A 177 -7.26 -16.56 -21.80
C ALA A 177 -6.92 -15.19 -22.40
N ALA A 178 -7.70 -14.81 -23.43
CA ALA A 178 -8.21 -13.45 -23.61
C ALA A 178 -7.42 -12.33 -22.91
N GLU A 179 -7.99 -12.05 -21.75
CA GLU A 179 -7.86 -10.86 -20.93
C GLU A 179 -7.34 -11.22 -19.52
N ALA A 180 -7.06 -12.50 -19.25
CA ALA A 180 -6.65 -12.97 -17.93
C ALA A 180 -5.84 -14.27 -17.94
N LEU A 181 -5.10 -14.49 -16.85
CA LEU A 181 -4.67 -15.82 -16.42
C LEU A 181 -5.82 -16.44 -15.63
N GLU A 182 -6.41 -17.50 -16.14
CA GLU A 182 -7.42 -18.24 -15.40
C GLU A 182 -6.79 -19.40 -14.63
N PHE A 183 -7.36 -19.72 -13.48
CA PHE A 183 -6.95 -20.85 -12.67
C PHE A 183 -8.15 -21.64 -12.18
N GLU A 184 -7.96 -22.94 -12.04
CA GLU A 184 -8.92 -23.84 -11.41
C GLU A 184 -8.19 -24.69 -10.38
N LEU A 185 -8.66 -24.59 -9.14
CA LEU A 185 -8.23 -25.40 -8.02
C LEU A 185 -9.33 -26.41 -7.69
N THR A 186 -8.97 -27.68 -7.61
CA THR A 186 -9.83 -28.75 -7.07
C THR A 186 -9.21 -29.26 -5.78
N ALA A 187 -10.00 -29.38 -4.72
CA ALA A 187 -9.54 -29.84 -3.42
C ALA A 187 -10.48 -30.91 -2.84
N GLY A 188 -9.92 -32.03 -2.38
CA GLY A 188 -10.65 -33.12 -1.73
C GLY A 188 -10.05 -33.48 -0.37
N GLY A 189 -10.65 -34.47 0.30
CA GLY A 189 -10.21 -34.91 1.63
C GLY A 189 -10.34 -33.77 2.65
N ASP A 190 -9.29 -33.57 3.45
CA ASP A 190 -9.20 -32.51 4.46
C ASP A 190 -9.16 -31.08 3.89
N TRP A 191 -9.39 -30.89 2.60
CA TRP A 191 -9.52 -29.56 1.99
C TRP A 191 -10.91 -29.33 1.38
N ALA A 192 -11.80 -30.33 1.43
CA ALA A 192 -13.14 -30.24 0.85
C ALA A 192 -14.04 -29.23 1.58
N ASP A 193 -13.81 -29.04 2.88
CA ASP A 193 -14.55 -28.16 3.78
C ASP A 193 -13.84 -26.83 4.03
N LEU A 194 -12.93 -26.41 3.14
CA LEU A 194 -12.11 -25.19 3.27
C LEU A 194 -12.91 -23.94 3.66
N PHE A 195 -14.17 -23.87 3.21
CA PHE A 195 -15.06 -22.72 3.36
C PHE A 195 -16.26 -22.98 4.29
N ALA A 196 -16.20 -24.01 5.13
CA ALA A 196 -17.33 -24.47 5.93
C ALA A 196 -17.54 -23.74 7.28
N GLY A 197 -16.85 -22.63 7.58
CA GLY A 197 -17.04 -21.97 8.87
C GLY A 197 -16.33 -20.65 9.15
N ASP A 198 -15.38 -20.20 8.32
CA ASP A 198 -14.70 -18.91 8.52
C ASP A 198 -15.09 -17.91 7.43
N ASP A 199 -15.61 -16.75 7.86
CA ASP A 199 -16.04 -15.64 7.00
C ASP A 199 -14.93 -14.57 6.84
N ALA A 200 -13.69 -14.91 7.19
CA ALA A 200 -12.54 -14.03 6.99
C ALA A 200 -11.80 -14.41 5.68
N PRO A 201 -11.42 -13.42 4.85
CA PRO A 201 -10.58 -13.68 3.69
C PRO A 201 -9.13 -14.04 4.09
N PRO A 202 -8.33 -14.61 3.18
CA PRO A 202 -6.98 -15.10 3.49
C PRO A 202 -6.00 -14.03 3.99
N TRP A 203 -6.16 -12.77 3.57
CA TRP A 203 -5.34 -11.66 4.08
C TRP A 203 -5.75 -11.16 5.47
N GLN A 204 -6.83 -11.70 6.03
CA GLN A 204 -7.26 -11.49 7.42
C GLN A 204 -7.08 -12.78 8.24
N GLY A 205 -6.26 -13.72 7.75
CA GLY A 205 -5.98 -14.96 8.44
C GLY A 205 -7.01 -16.06 8.23
N GLY A 206 -7.99 -15.89 7.33
CA GLY A 206 -8.95 -16.94 6.99
C GLY A 206 -8.50 -17.88 5.86
N PRO A 207 -9.37 -18.80 5.41
CA PRO A 207 -9.04 -19.74 4.34
C PRO A 207 -9.10 -19.11 2.95
N GLY A 208 -8.27 -19.60 2.03
CA GLY A 208 -8.30 -19.13 0.64
C GLY A 208 -7.07 -19.52 -0.16
N LEU A 209 -6.94 -18.93 -1.35
CA LEU A 209 -5.81 -19.13 -2.25
C LEU A 209 -5.06 -17.81 -2.41
N ALA A 210 -3.76 -17.81 -2.09
CA ALA A 210 -2.83 -16.74 -2.42
C ALA A 210 -2.04 -17.10 -3.69
N LEU A 211 -1.79 -16.11 -4.55
CA LEU A 211 -1.00 -16.28 -5.78
C LEU A 211 0.04 -15.16 -5.90
N SER A 212 1.28 -15.54 -6.17
CA SER A 212 2.35 -14.64 -6.57
C SER A 212 2.60 -14.74 -8.06
N LEU A 213 2.75 -13.60 -8.74
CA LEU A 213 3.11 -13.51 -10.17
C LEU A 213 4.27 -12.54 -10.38
N GLY A 214 5.24 -12.86 -11.23
CA GLY A 214 6.39 -11.99 -11.50
C GLY A 214 7.24 -12.49 -12.66
N THR A 215 8.28 -11.77 -13.02
CA THR A 215 9.21 -12.13 -14.09
C THR A 215 10.61 -12.40 -13.55
N ALA A 216 11.33 -13.36 -14.14
CA ALA A 216 12.74 -13.61 -13.83
C ALA A 216 13.56 -13.35 -15.11
N PRO A 217 14.01 -12.10 -15.36
CA PRO A 217 14.72 -11.74 -16.59
C PRO A 217 16.00 -12.52 -16.84
N ASP A 218 16.70 -12.92 -15.77
CA ASP A 218 17.90 -13.75 -15.77
C ASP A 218 17.58 -15.26 -15.70
N GLY A 219 16.30 -15.62 -15.53
CA GLY A 219 15.83 -16.98 -15.35
C GLY A 219 16.00 -17.54 -13.93
N ASP A 220 16.39 -16.72 -12.94
CA ASP A 220 16.45 -17.14 -11.53
C ASP A 220 15.06 -17.10 -10.88
N TRP A 221 14.31 -18.17 -11.08
CA TRP A 221 12.97 -18.31 -10.52
C TRP A 221 12.94 -18.48 -8.99
N LEU A 222 14.09 -18.60 -8.33
CA LEU A 222 14.15 -18.63 -6.87
C LEU A 222 14.35 -17.24 -6.26
N ARG A 223 14.59 -16.22 -7.10
CA ARG A 223 14.80 -14.83 -6.70
C ARG A 223 14.09 -13.88 -7.66
N VAL A 224 12.79 -13.68 -7.42
CA VAL A 224 11.97 -12.75 -8.21
C VAL A 224 11.59 -11.54 -7.37
N ASP A 225 12.13 -10.38 -7.74
CA ASP A 225 11.98 -9.13 -6.97
C ASP A 225 10.73 -8.33 -7.38
N ASP A 226 10.16 -8.57 -8.57
CA ASP A 226 9.00 -7.86 -9.13
C ASP A 226 7.65 -8.53 -8.82
N GLY A 227 7.64 -9.41 -7.82
CA GLY A 227 6.52 -10.29 -7.52
C GLY A 227 5.29 -9.57 -6.98
N ARG A 228 4.16 -9.72 -7.68
CA ARG A 228 2.83 -9.22 -7.31
C ARG A 228 2.05 -10.28 -6.58
N LEU A 229 1.36 -9.87 -5.52
CA LEU A 229 0.61 -10.77 -4.67
C LEU A 229 -0.91 -10.55 -4.81
N PHE A 230 -1.62 -11.64 -5.02
CA PHE A 230 -3.07 -11.73 -5.13
C PHE A 230 -3.58 -12.73 -4.11
N ALA A 231 -4.82 -12.55 -3.67
CA ALA A 231 -5.46 -13.55 -2.84
C ALA A 231 -6.96 -13.58 -3.09
N CYS A 232 -7.57 -14.74 -2.90
CA CYS A 232 -9.00 -14.94 -3.06
C CYS A 232 -9.55 -15.96 -2.07
N GLY A 233 -10.80 -15.77 -1.64
CA GLY A 233 -11.44 -16.59 -0.62
C GLY A 233 -12.90 -16.19 -0.47
N LEU A 234 -13.44 -16.40 0.73
CA LEU A 234 -14.78 -15.94 1.11
C LEU A 234 -14.69 -14.87 2.20
N ASP A 235 -15.70 -14.00 2.22
CA ASP A 235 -16.04 -13.15 3.36
C ASP A 235 -17.52 -13.34 3.73
N ALA A 236 -17.99 -12.63 4.76
CA ALA A 236 -19.40 -12.66 5.19
C ALA A 236 -20.42 -12.27 4.10
N LYS A 237 -19.99 -11.61 3.01
CA LYS A 237 -20.84 -11.19 1.89
C LYS A 237 -20.70 -12.09 0.67
N GLY A 238 -19.76 -13.02 0.66
CA GLY A 238 -19.56 -14.02 -0.38
C GLY A 238 -18.12 -14.09 -0.88
N ALA A 239 -17.94 -14.40 -2.16
CA ALA A 239 -16.61 -14.57 -2.73
C ALA A 239 -15.89 -13.22 -2.89
N VAL A 240 -14.64 -13.16 -2.46
CA VAL A 240 -13.80 -11.96 -2.51
C VAL A 240 -12.42 -12.25 -3.08
N GLY A 241 -11.84 -11.25 -3.73
CA GLY A 241 -10.46 -11.28 -4.19
C GLY A 241 -9.82 -9.92 -3.98
N ALA A 242 -8.50 -9.91 -3.77
CA ALA A 242 -7.72 -8.71 -3.52
C ALA A 242 -6.33 -8.79 -4.14
N VAL A 243 -5.76 -7.62 -4.40
CA VAL A 243 -4.35 -7.43 -4.76
C VAL A 243 -3.65 -6.72 -3.62
N TYR A 244 -2.42 -7.10 -3.31
CA TYR A 244 -1.59 -6.38 -2.37
C TYR A 244 -0.85 -5.24 -3.06
N LEU A 245 -0.96 -4.04 -2.51
CA LEU A 245 -0.23 -2.85 -2.96
C LEU A 245 0.94 -2.60 -2.01
N ALA A 246 2.18 -2.85 -2.44
CA ALA A 246 3.36 -2.79 -1.58
C ALA A 246 3.58 -1.40 -0.94
N PRO A 247 3.48 -0.29 -1.69
CA PRO A 247 3.10 1.00 -1.11
C PRO A 247 1.62 1.27 -1.46
N PRO A 248 0.71 1.46 -0.48
CA PRO A 248 0.94 1.79 0.94
C PRO A 248 0.98 0.60 1.91
N GLY A 249 1.12 -0.63 1.42
CA GLY A 249 1.17 -1.84 2.26
C GLY A 249 -0.21 -2.37 2.61
N VAL A 250 -1.16 -2.30 1.67
CA VAL A 250 -2.57 -2.63 1.92
C VAL A 250 -3.11 -3.62 0.89
N TRP A 251 -4.06 -4.43 1.34
CA TRP A 251 -4.89 -5.26 0.46
C TRP A 251 -6.02 -4.43 -0.12
N GLN A 252 -6.08 -4.35 -1.45
CA GLN A 252 -7.16 -3.69 -2.17
C GLN A 252 -8.11 -4.76 -2.75
N PRO A 253 -9.39 -4.79 -2.34
CA PRO A 253 -10.39 -5.66 -2.95
C PRO A 253 -10.60 -5.34 -4.44
N VAL A 254 -10.69 -6.37 -5.26
CA VAL A 254 -10.92 -6.29 -6.71
C VAL A 254 -11.99 -7.30 -7.09
N ALA A 255 -13.13 -6.82 -7.59
CA ALA A 255 -14.29 -7.66 -7.88
C ALA A 255 -13.98 -8.75 -8.92
N GLU A 256 -13.13 -8.46 -9.90
CA GLU A 256 -12.72 -9.38 -10.96
C GLU A 256 -11.88 -10.56 -10.47
N LEU A 257 -11.28 -10.44 -9.28
CA LEU A 257 -10.52 -11.50 -8.61
C LEU A 257 -11.40 -12.39 -7.73
N ALA A 258 -12.68 -12.05 -7.52
CA ALA A 258 -13.59 -12.86 -6.74
C ALA A 258 -13.79 -14.24 -7.41
N PRO A 259 -13.52 -15.35 -6.70
CA PRO A 259 -13.56 -16.68 -7.30
C PRO A 259 -15.01 -17.18 -7.38
N LYS A 260 -15.26 -18.12 -8.28
CA LYS A 260 -16.46 -18.97 -8.19
C LYS A 260 -16.10 -20.20 -7.39
N VAL A 261 -16.88 -20.46 -6.34
CA VAL A 261 -16.71 -21.61 -5.46
C VAL A 261 -17.88 -22.57 -5.68
N ARG A 262 -17.58 -23.85 -5.87
CA ARG A 262 -18.54 -24.93 -6.06
C ARG A 262 -18.07 -26.16 -5.30
N VAL A 263 -19.02 -27.03 -4.97
CA VAL A 263 -18.72 -28.40 -4.53
C VAL A 263 -19.27 -29.31 -5.61
N ASP A 264 -18.43 -30.22 -6.13
CA ASP A 264 -18.84 -31.19 -7.15
C ASP A 264 -19.66 -32.34 -6.54
N ASP A 265 -20.23 -33.20 -7.39
CA ASP A 265 -21.04 -34.35 -6.96
C ASP A 265 -20.25 -35.35 -6.09
N GLY A 266 -18.92 -35.31 -6.15
CA GLY A 266 -18.01 -36.11 -5.33
C GLY A 266 -17.63 -35.45 -4.01
N GLY A 267 -18.23 -34.30 -3.67
CA GLY A 267 -17.92 -33.54 -2.46
C GLY A 267 -16.58 -32.79 -2.53
N ARG A 268 -15.97 -32.66 -3.71
CA ARG A 268 -14.72 -31.91 -3.87
C ARG A 268 -15.01 -30.44 -4.08
N LEU A 269 -14.22 -29.61 -3.41
CA LEU A 269 -14.22 -28.18 -3.63
C LEU A 269 -13.63 -27.89 -5.01
N GLN A 270 -14.31 -27.06 -5.79
CA GLN A 270 -13.83 -26.47 -7.03
C GLN A 270 -13.84 -24.95 -6.89
N LEU A 271 -12.68 -24.34 -7.02
CA LEU A 271 -12.48 -22.90 -7.00
C LEU A 271 -11.93 -22.46 -8.37
N THR A 272 -12.69 -21.64 -9.10
CA THR A 272 -12.23 -21.05 -10.36
C THR A 272 -12.10 -19.55 -10.22
N GLY A 273 -10.95 -19.00 -10.58
CA GLY A 273 -10.72 -17.56 -10.58
C GLY A 273 -9.96 -17.11 -11.81
N ARG A 274 -9.78 -15.80 -11.92
CA ARG A 274 -9.05 -15.17 -13.00
C ARG A 274 -8.24 -13.99 -12.47
N ILE A 275 -7.04 -13.79 -12.99
CA ILE A 275 -6.21 -12.61 -12.74
C ILE A 275 -6.19 -11.82 -14.06
N PRO A 276 -6.91 -10.69 -14.15
CA PRO A 276 -6.91 -9.87 -15.35
C PRO A 276 -5.49 -9.39 -15.69
N TRP A 277 -5.14 -9.35 -16.97
CA TRP A 277 -3.83 -8.82 -17.40
C TRP A 277 -3.65 -7.36 -16.98
N SER A 278 -4.73 -6.60 -16.88
CA SER A 278 -4.73 -5.24 -16.34
C SER A 278 -4.32 -5.16 -14.87
N ALA A 279 -4.54 -6.21 -14.07
CA ALA A 279 -4.15 -6.24 -12.65
C ALA A 279 -2.65 -6.48 -12.45
N ILE A 280 -1.98 -7.11 -13.43
CA ILE A 280 -0.52 -7.32 -13.43
C ILE A 280 0.21 -6.36 -14.37
N ALA A 281 -0.48 -5.37 -14.95
CA ALA A 281 0.13 -4.39 -15.84
C ALA A 281 1.37 -3.75 -15.18
N PRO A 282 2.51 -3.70 -15.88
CA PRO A 282 2.66 -3.79 -17.34
C PRO A 282 3.02 -5.19 -17.88
N LEU A 283 2.87 -6.26 -17.09
CA LEU A 283 3.24 -7.61 -17.53
C LEU A 283 2.23 -8.12 -18.58
N ASP A 284 2.75 -8.69 -19.66
CA ASP A 284 1.94 -9.25 -20.75
C ASP A 284 2.45 -10.65 -21.16
N PRO A 285 1.59 -11.68 -21.26
CA PRO A 285 2.01 -13.05 -21.59
C PRO A 285 2.72 -13.20 -22.94
N LEU A 286 2.51 -12.28 -23.89
CA LEU A 286 3.17 -12.34 -25.21
C LEU A 286 4.62 -11.86 -25.17
N VAL A 287 4.93 -10.91 -24.29
CA VAL A 287 6.24 -10.25 -24.24
C VAL A 287 7.06 -10.72 -23.03
N ASP A 288 6.39 -11.05 -21.94
CA ASP A 288 6.96 -11.50 -20.67
C ASP A 288 6.77 -13.00 -20.48
N THR A 289 7.21 -13.76 -21.48
CA THR A 289 7.23 -15.22 -21.42
C THR A 289 8.65 -15.73 -21.20
N PRO A 290 8.87 -16.62 -20.23
CA PRO A 290 7.90 -17.12 -19.24
C PRO A 290 7.49 -16.09 -18.16
N LEU A 291 6.28 -16.24 -17.61
CA LEU A 291 5.82 -15.57 -16.39
C LEU A 291 5.90 -16.55 -15.22
N GLY A 292 6.41 -16.14 -14.07
CA GLY A 292 6.46 -16.98 -12.88
C GLY A 292 5.12 -16.98 -12.13
N VAL A 293 4.72 -18.13 -11.58
CA VAL A 293 3.61 -18.25 -10.62
C VAL A 293 4.00 -19.08 -9.41
N ASN A 294 3.58 -18.67 -8.22
CA ASN A 294 3.43 -19.59 -7.10
C ASN A 294 2.02 -19.43 -6.54
N ALA A 295 1.42 -20.53 -6.12
CA ALA A 295 0.06 -20.55 -5.61
C ALA A 295 0.05 -21.36 -4.32
N THR A 296 -0.53 -20.78 -3.27
CA THR A 296 -0.57 -21.35 -1.93
C THR A 296 -2.00 -21.37 -1.42
N LEU A 297 -2.54 -22.56 -1.20
CA LEU A 297 -3.81 -22.78 -0.51
C LEU A 297 -3.58 -22.64 1.00
N LEU A 298 -4.44 -21.88 1.67
CA LEU A 298 -4.36 -21.51 3.08
C LEU A 298 -5.59 -22.03 3.82
N ARG A 299 -5.38 -22.70 4.95
CA ARG A 299 -6.46 -23.09 5.87
C ARG A 299 -6.02 -22.85 7.33
N PRO A 300 -6.78 -22.07 8.12
CA PRO A 300 -6.54 -21.97 9.55
C PRO A 300 -6.76 -23.33 10.24
N GLY A 301 -5.88 -23.69 11.17
CA GLY A 301 -5.95 -24.92 11.95
C GLY A 301 -5.52 -24.71 13.41
N ALA A 302 -5.76 -25.72 14.25
CA ALA A 302 -5.48 -25.66 15.69
C ALA A 302 -3.99 -25.45 16.04
N GLY A 303 -3.08 -25.79 15.12
CA GLY A 303 -1.64 -25.58 15.26
C GLY A 303 -1.07 -24.48 14.35
N GLY A 304 -1.91 -23.55 13.89
CA GLY A 304 -1.52 -22.50 12.96
C GLY A 304 -2.03 -22.72 11.52
N LEU A 305 -1.35 -22.11 10.56
CA LEU A 305 -1.80 -22.06 9.17
C LEU A 305 -1.36 -23.30 8.38
N ARG A 306 -2.30 -24.17 8.02
CA ARG A 306 -2.05 -25.28 7.09
C ARG A 306 -1.93 -24.73 5.68
N ARG A 307 -0.93 -25.21 4.93
CA ARG A 307 -0.57 -24.68 3.61
C ARG A 307 -0.28 -25.79 2.61
N ALA A 308 -0.68 -25.57 1.37
CA ALA A 308 -0.30 -26.41 0.23
C ALA A 308 0.09 -25.52 -0.96
N SER A 309 1.27 -25.70 -1.54
CA SER A 309 1.81 -24.77 -2.57
C SER A 309 2.40 -25.46 -3.80
N LEU A 310 2.49 -24.73 -4.91
CA LEU A 310 3.27 -25.19 -6.08
C LEU A 310 4.77 -25.28 -5.74
N LEU A 311 5.30 -24.27 -5.07
CA LEU A 311 6.60 -24.29 -4.40
C LEU A 311 6.38 -24.07 -2.89
N PRO A 312 6.87 -24.98 -2.02
CA PRO A 312 6.63 -24.92 -0.59
C PRO A 312 7.50 -23.84 0.07
N THR A 313 7.04 -22.58 0.01
CA THR A 313 7.73 -21.37 0.46
C THR A 313 6.75 -20.41 1.14
N ASN A 314 7.24 -19.56 2.06
CA ASN A 314 6.40 -18.62 2.82
C ASN A 314 6.19 -17.27 2.12
N ASP A 315 7.13 -16.89 1.26
CA ASP A 315 7.11 -15.67 0.45
C ASP A 315 5.82 -15.43 -0.35
N THR A 316 5.04 -16.47 -0.65
CA THR A 316 3.79 -16.34 -1.42
C THR A 316 2.62 -15.82 -0.59
N ILE A 317 2.77 -15.82 0.73
CA ILE A 317 1.75 -15.28 1.63
C ILE A 317 2.28 -14.11 2.46
N ALA A 318 3.56 -13.77 2.35
CA ALA A 318 4.21 -12.62 2.98
C ALA A 318 4.20 -11.43 2.01
N PRO A 319 3.37 -10.39 2.26
CA PRO A 319 3.33 -9.20 1.43
C PRO A 319 4.65 -8.42 1.42
N GLU A 320 5.39 -8.47 2.53
CA GLU A 320 6.69 -7.84 2.75
C GLU A 320 7.88 -8.61 2.17
N ALA A 321 7.65 -9.80 1.60
CA ALA A 321 8.72 -10.59 1.00
C ALA A 321 9.38 -9.81 -0.15
N ALA A 322 10.66 -9.45 0.05
CA ALA A 322 11.46 -8.74 -0.94
C ALA A 322 11.74 -9.59 -2.18
N THR A 323 11.78 -10.91 -2.03
CA THR A 323 12.01 -11.87 -3.10
C THR A 323 10.94 -12.95 -3.07
N ARG A 324 10.51 -13.39 -4.25
CA ARG A 324 9.53 -14.47 -4.42
C ARG A 324 10.12 -15.62 -5.21
N ARG A 325 9.72 -16.85 -4.88
CA ARG A 325 10.06 -18.08 -5.59
C ARG A 325 8.88 -18.51 -6.43
N LEU A 326 9.09 -18.66 -7.73
CA LEU A 326 8.02 -18.86 -8.71
C LEU A 326 8.29 -20.07 -9.61
N VAL A 327 7.24 -20.57 -10.24
CA VAL A 327 7.29 -21.63 -11.25
C VAL A 327 7.01 -21.01 -12.63
N PRO A 328 7.85 -21.24 -13.65
CA PRO A 328 7.66 -20.63 -14.95
C PRO A 328 6.44 -21.19 -15.73
N LEU A 329 5.66 -20.27 -16.27
CA LEU A 329 4.57 -20.47 -17.22
C LEU A 329 5.04 -19.96 -18.60
N ASP A 330 5.29 -20.87 -19.54
CA ASP A 330 5.67 -20.56 -20.92
C ASP A 330 4.43 -20.36 -21.79
N PHE A 331 4.22 -19.17 -22.34
CA PHE A 331 3.10 -18.90 -23.22
C PHE A 331 3.44 -19.26 -24.66
N ALA A 332 2.69 -20.21 -25.22
CA ALA A 332 2.88 -20.73 -26.56
C ALA A 332 2.35 -19.73 -27.59
N THR A 333 3.14 -18.73 -27.99
CA THR A 333 2.69 -17.67 -28.93
C THR A 333 2.20 -18.23 -30.27
N ASP A 334 2.64 -19.42 -30.66
CA ASP A 334 2.15 -20.19 -31.81
C ASP A 334 0.70 -20.68 -31.69
N SER A 335 0.11 -20.67 -30.49
CA SER A 335 -1.29 -21.04 -30.26
C SER A 335 -2.30 -19.90 -30.47
N VAL A 336 -1.82 -18.67 -30.73
CA VAL A 336 -2.71 -17.52 -30.97
C VAL A 336 -3.17 -17.51 -32.43
N ALA A 337 -4.47 -17.71 -32.65
CA ALA A 337 -5.06 -17.86 -33.99
C ALA A 337 -5.29 -16.53 -34.77
N GLY A 338 -5.02 -15.39 -34.15
CA GLY A 338 -5.32 -14.06 -34.69
C GLY A 338 -4.11 -13.13 -34.70
N ASP A 339 -4.29 -12.00 -35.35
CA ASP A 339 -3.32 -10.92 -35.28
C ASP A 339 -3.29 -10.35 -33.86
N ALA A 340 -2.10 -10.16 -33.31
CA ALA A 340 -1.90 -9.59 -31.98
C ALA A 340 -0.66 -8.71 -31.95
N LEU A 341 -0.72 -7.67 -31.11
CA LEU A 341 0.38 -6.77 -30.83
C LEU A 341 0.47 -6.60 -29.32
N ALA A 342 1.65 -6.86 -28.78
CA ALA A 342 2.00 -6.50 -27.42
C ALA A 342 3.39 -5.86 -27.41
N GLY A 343 3.64 -5.04 -26.40
CA GLY A 343 4.91 -4.34 -26.25
C GLY A 343 5.33 -4.23 -24.79
N ARG A 344 6.62 -3.99 -24.60
CA ARG A 344 7.18 -3.56 -23.32
C ARG A 344 8.28 -2.54 -23.55
N MET A 345 8.53 -1.75 -22.52
CA MET A 345 9.73 -0.92 -22.42
C MET A 345 10.54 -1.40 -21.23
N GLU A 346 11.86 -1.35 -21.33
CA GLU A 346 12.75 -1.71 -20.22
C GLU A 346 12.57 -0.76 -19.04
N THR A 347 12.27 0.51 -19.32
CA THR A 347 11.88 1.51 -18.34
C THR A 347 10.80 2.45 -18.86
N THR A 348 10.00 3.02 -17.97
CA THR A 348 9.04 4.10 -18.26
C THR A 348 9.56 5.48 -17.86
N LEU A 349 10.79 5.57 -17.36
CA LEU A 349 11.49 6.83 -17.10
C LEU A 349 12.50 7.11 -18.21
N SER A 350 12.26 8.17 -18.96
CA SER A 350 13.20 8.70 -19.94
C SER A 350 13.95 9.90 -19.36
N SER A 351 15.23 10.00 -19.67
CA SER A 351 16.06 11.15 -19.29
C SER A 351 16.85 11.66 -20.49
N VAL A 352 18.05 11.13 -20.70
CA VAL A 352 18.98 11.54 -21.77
C VAL A 352 19.09 10.49 -22.87
N ARG A 353 18.81 9.22 -22.55
CA ARG A 353 18.98 8.10 -23.49
C ARG A 353 17.65 7.73 -24.12
N PRO A 354 17.63 7.38 -25.42
CA PRO A 354 16.49 6.71 -26.01
C PRO A 354 16.12 5.45 -25.21
N LEU A 355 14.83 5.19 -25.08
CA LEU A 355 14.34 3.99 -24.43
C LEU A 355 14.17 2.86 -25.44
N ASP A 356 14.50 1.65 -25.03
CA ASP A 356 14.26 0.46 -25.82
C ASP A 356 12.78 0.04 -25.72
N LEU A 357 12.18 -0.18 -26.89
CA LEU A 357 10.83 -0.67 -27.08
C LEU A 357 10.91 -2.04 -27.76
N ASP A 358 10.52 -3.08 -27.03
CA ASP A 358 10.37 -4.43 -27.54
C ASP A 358 8.90 -4.67 -27.89
N LEU A 359 8.64 -5.13 -29.11
CA LEU A 359 7.30 -5.49 -29.59
C LEU A 359 7.27 -6.96 -29.99
N VAL A 360 6.22 -7.64 -29.59
CA VAL A 360 5.87 -8.97 -30.07
C VAL A 360 4.61 -8.85 -30.92
N VAL A 361 4.73 -9.27 -32.17
CA VAL A 361 3.66 -9.24 -33.16
C VAL A 361 3.35 -10.68 -33.56
N ILE A 362 2.09 -11.07 -33.48
CA ILE A 362 1.61 -12.31 -34.08
C ILE A 362 0.86 -11.93 -35.33
N SER A 363 1.34 -12.37 -36.49
CA SER A 363 0.68 -12.10 -37.79
C SER A 363 0.12 -13.38 -38.37
N ARG A 364 -1.14 -13.38 -38.77
CA ARG A 364 -1.77 -14.53 -39.44
C ARG A 364 -1.20 -14.77 -40.83
N ASN A 365 -0.92 -13.69 -41.55
CA ASN A 365 -0.43 -13.72 -42.93
C ASN A 365 0.98 -13.12 -42.99
N ALA A 366 1.84 -13.69 -43.83
CA ALA A 366 3.09 -13.03 -44.19
C ALA A 366 2.80 -11.88 -45.18
N GLY A 367 3.60 -10.82 -45.13
CA GLY A 367 3.55 -9.70 -46.08
C GLY A 367 3.83 -8.34 -45.44
N ALA A 368 3.58 -7.28 -46.21
CA ALA A 368 3.81 -5.91 -45.79
C ALA A 368 2.76 -5.45 -44.76
N GLY A 369 3.24 -4.95 -43.62
CA GLY A 369 2.47 -4.23 -42.62
C GLY A 369 2.96 -2.79 -42.46
N THR A 370 2.23 -1.98 -41.70
CA THR A 370 2.61 -0.59 -41.40
C THR A 370 2.63 -0.39 -39.89
N LEU A 371 3.82 -0.15 -39.33
CA LEU A 371 4.01 0.18 -37.92
C LEU A 371 3.95 1.71 -37.76
N THR A 372 3.04 2.21 -36.94
CA THR A 372 2.94 3.63 -36.58
C THR A 372 3.41 3.82 -35.14
N LEU A 373 4.32 4.76 -34.91
CA LEU A 373 4.76 5.16 -33.57
C LEU A 373 4.43 6.64 -33.35
N ASP A 374 3.76 6.95 -32.24
CA ASP A 374 3.39 8.31 -31.87
C ASP A 374 3.67 8.58 -30.38
N PHE A 375 3.99 9.84 -30.07
CA PHE A 375 4.11 10.33 -28.69
C PHE A 375 3.03 11.37 -28.47
N LYS A 376 2.14 11.14 -27.51
CA LYS A 376 1.02 12.04 -27.24
C LYS A 376 1.21 12.74 -25.89
N ASP A 377 0.84 14.01 -25.84
CA ASP A 377 0.69 14.74 -24.58
C ASP A 377 -0.56 14.28 -23.81
N GLN A 378 -0.78 14.86 -22.64
CA GLN A 378 -1.95 14.56 -21.80
C GLN A 378 -3.29 14.95 -22.44
N ALA A 379 -3.27 15.85 -23.42
CA ALA A 379 -4.45 16.22 -24.22
C ALA A 379 -4.65 15.27 -25.42
N GLY A 380 -3.83 14.22 -25.56
CA GLY A 380 -3.91 13.25 -26.65
C GLY A 380 -3.35 13.76 -27.98
N ARG A 381 -2.64 14.89 -27.99
CA ARG A 381 -2.07 15.49 -29.20
C ARG A 381 -0.66 14.97 -29.42
N SER A 382 -0.32 14.64 -30.67
CA SER A 382 1.05 14.28 -31.04
C SER A 382 2.02 15.41 -30.72
N VAL A 383 3.11 15.09 -30.02
CA VAL A 383 4.25 16.00 -29.78
C VAL A 383 5.38 15.82 -30.79
N LEU A 384 5.25 14.86 -31.71
CA LEU A 384 6.18 14.69 -32.83
C LEU A 384 5.95 15.77 -33.91
N PRO A 385 7.02 16.38 -34.46
CA PRO A 385 6.90 17.48 -35.44
C PRO A 385 6.09 17.16 -36.70
N ARG A 386 6.00 15.88 -37.07
CA ARG A 386 5.28 15.40 -38.28
C ARG A 386 4.08 14.51 -37.95
N GLY A 387 3.65 14.46 -36.69
CA GLY A 387 2.69 13.46 -36.24
C GLY A 387 3.32 12.07 -36.05
N ALA A 388 2.45 11.06 -35.97
CA ALA A 388 2.83 9.66 -35.91
C ALA A 388 3.77 9.27 -37.07
N VAL A 389 4.85 8.56 -36.76
CA VAL A 389 5.82 8.06 -37.73
C VAL A 389 5.38 6.68 -38.22
N ALA A 390 4.95 6.60 -39.48
CA ALA A 390 4.62 5.35 -40.15
C ALA A 390 5.86 4.73 -40.83
N THR A 391 6.14 3.46 -40.53
CA THR A 391 7.25 2.71 -41.11
C THR A 391 6.73 1.40 -41.71
N PRO A 392 6.97 1.12 -43.01
CA PRO A 392 6.64 -0.18 -43.57
C PRO A 392 7.51 -1.26 -42.94
N ILE A 393 6.91 -2.41 -42.64
CA ILE A 393 7.61 -3.58 -42.11
C ILE A 393 7.18 -4.83 -42.87
N GLU A 394 8.10 -5.77 -43.05
CA GLU A 394 7.78 -7.11 -43.56
C GLU A 394 7.53 -8.04 -42.39
N LEU A 395 6.36 -8.69 -42.37
CA LEU A 395 5.98 -9.65 -41.36
C LEU A 395 6.01 -11.06 -41.94
N VAL A 396 6.48 -12.02 -41.15
CA VAL A 396 6.26 -13.45 -41.42
C VAL A 396 4.99 -13.92 -40.72
N ALA A 397 4.36 -14.98 -41.23
CA ALA A 397 3.28 -15.63 -40.52
C ALA A 397 3.80 -16.23 -39.19
N GLY A 398 3.07 -16.03 -38.10
CA GLY A 398 3.47 -16.40 -36.75
C GLY A 398 4.09 -15.24 -35.96
N THR A 399 5.04 -15.56 -35.07
CA THR A 399 5.64 -14.59 -34.14
C THR A 399 6.76 -13.78 -34.81
N ASN A 400 6.69 -12.46 -34.70
CA ASN A 400 7.71 -11.49 -35.11
C ASN A 400 8.14 -10.70 -33.87
N ARG A 401 9.45 -10.49 -33.70
CA ARG A 401 10.01 -9.67 -32.63
C ARG A 401 10.64 -8.43 -33.23
N LEU A 402 10.16 -7.25 -32.84
CA LEU A 402 10.63 -5.97 -33.35
C LEU A 402 11.22 -5.19 -32.18
N ARG A 403 12.44 -4.67 -32.34
CA ARG A 403 13.04 -3.71 -31.40
C ARG A 403 13.07 -2.33 -32.03
N ARG A 404 12.70 -1.31 -31.26
CA ARG A 404 12.75 0.11 -31.65
C ARG A 404 13.37 0.91 -30.52
N GLN A 405 13.88 2.08 -30.86
CA GLN A 405 14.30 3.08 -29.89
C GLN A 405 13.34 4.26 -29.97
N VAL A 406 12.91 4.73 -28.81
CA VAL A 406 12.04 5.90 -28.68
C VAL A 406 12.83 7.01 -28.00
N ASP A 407 13.00 8.14 -28.69
CA ASP A 407 13.86 9.25 -28.23
C ASP A 407 13.00 10.43 -27.77
N PHE A 408 13.08 10.73 -26.47
CA PHE A 408 12.39 11.86 -25.84
C PHE A 408 13.31 13.06 -25.56
N SER A 409 14.58 13.04 -25.99
CA SER A 409 15.58 14.05 -25.64
C SER A 409 15.23 15.48 -26.09
N GLY A 410 14.35 15.63 -27.08
CA GLY A 410 13.81 16.92 -27.53
C GLY A 410 12.54 17.40 -26.81
N LEU A 411 12.00 16.60 -25.89
CA LEU A 411 10.75 16.89 -25.19
C LEU A 411 11.00 17.48 -23.80
N LYS A 412 10.07 18.32 -23.34
CA LYS A 412 10.11 18.91 -21.99
C LYS A 412 9.85 17.83 -20.94
N THR A 413 10.25 18.11 -19.70
CA THR A 413 9.83 17.30 -18.56
C THR A 413 8.32 17.17 -18.52
N GLY A 414 7.81 15.95 -18.33
CA GLY A 414 6.37 15.69 -18.30
C GLY A 414 5.98 14.26 -18.67
N GLY A 415 4.70 13.95 -18.47
CA GLY A 415 4.12 12.66 -18.85
C GLY A 415 3.70 12.62 -20.32
N TYR A 416 4.07 11.54 -21.02
CA TYR A 416 3.75 11.28 -22.41
C TYR A 416 3.17 9.88 -22.58
N LEU A 417 2.27 9.72 -23.55
CA LEU A 417 1.75 8.41 -23.96
C LEU A 417 2.49 7.96 -25.21
N VAL A 418 3.20 6.83 -25.12
CA VAL A 418 3.70 6.12 -26.29
C VAL A 418 2.56 5.29 -26.87
N GLU A 419 2.25 5.53 -28.13
CA GLU A 419 1.26 4.75 -28.87
C GLU A 419 1.92 4.07 -30.07
N VAL A 420 1.76 2.75 -30.14
CA VAL A 420 2.21 1.93 -31.25
C VAL A 420 0.99 1.33 -31.92
N GLY A 421 0.75 1.69 -33.17
CA GLY A 421 -0.24 1.07 -34.02
C GLY A 421 0.42 0.12 -35.03
N LEU A 422 -0.28 -0.93 -35.41
CA LEU A 422 0.16 -1.83 -36.48
C LEU A 422 -1.01 -2.19 -37.38
N GLY A 423 -0.89 -1.86 -38.67
CA GLY A 423 -1.72 -2.40 -39.74
C GLY A 423 -1.12 -3.70 -40.26
N PHE A 424 -1.88 -4.79 -40.22
CA PHE A 424 -1.45 -6.14 -40.59
C PHE A 424 -1.70 -6.45 -42.07
N PRO A 425 -0.96 -7.41 -42.67
CA PRO A 425 -1.21 -7.89 -44.03
C PRO A 425 -2.59 -8.52 -44.24
N SER A 426 -3.25 -8.94 -43.15
CA SER A 426 -4.63 -9.43 -43.14
C SER A 426 -5.69 -8.33 -43.34
N GLY A 427 -5.30 -7.05 -43.22
CA GLY A 427 -6.20 -5.91 -43.11
C GLY A 427 -6.64 -5.58 -41.68
N GLY A 428 -6.22 -6.36 -40.68
CA GLY A 428 -6.46 -6.06 -39.27
C GLY A 428 -5.59 -4.89 -38.77
N GLU A 429 -5.99 -4.31 -37.64
CA GLU A 429 -5.22 -3.29 -36.92
C GLU A 429 -5.14 -3.64 -35.44
N ALA A 430 -4.01 -3.32 -34.80
CA ALA A 430 -3.86 -3.42 -33.35
C ALA A 430 -3.11 -2.20 -32.80
N THR A 431 -3.33 -1.90 -31.53
CA THR A 431 -2.68 -0.78 -30.84
C THR A 431 -2.17 -1.23 -29.48
N TRP A 432 -0.94 -0.83 -29.16
CA TRP A 432 -0.33 -0.96 -27.85
C TRP A 432 0.03 0.43 -27.33
N ARG A 433 -0.08 0.62 -26.00
CA ARG A 433 0.13 1.93 -25.35
C ARG A 433 0.84 1.76 -24.02
N THR A 434 1.70 2.72 -23.67
CA THR A 434 2.24 2.87 -22.32
C THR A 434 2.54 4.32 -21.99
N THR A 435 2.49 4.65 -20.70
CA THR A 435 2.86 5.99 -20.20
C THR A 435 4.34 6.04 -19.86
N VAL A 436 5.00 7.11 -20.30
CA VAL A 436 6.41 7.40 -20.04
C VAL A 436 6.53 8.77 -19.39
N LEU A 437 7.36 8.88 -18.36
CA LEU A 437 7.78 10.17 -17.81
C LEU A 437 9.12 10.56 -18.43
N GLN A 438 9.16 11.69 -19.14
CA GLN A 438 10.40 12.29 -19.61
C GLN A 438 10.88 13.30 -18.55
N LEU A 439 12.17 13.21 -18.20
CA LEU A 439 12.88 14.14 -17.33
C LEU A 439 13.98 14.83 -18.14
N ALA A 440 13.74 16.08 -18.55
CA ALA A 440 14.73 16.83 -19.33
C ALA A 440 16.02 17.05 -18.52
N PRO A 441 17.20 17.19 -19.17
CA PRO A 441 18.44 17.47 -18.46
C PRO A 441 18.33 18.71 -17.56
N GLY A 442 18.62 18.55 -16.26
CA GLY A 442 18.54 19.62 -15.26
C GLY A 442 17.11 20.04 -14.88
N TRP A 443 16.13 19.16 -15.06
CA TRP A 443 14.73 19.40 -14.69
C TRP A 443 14.59 19.85 -13.23
N ASP A 444 15.26 19.15 -12.31
CA ASP A 444 15.29 19.39 -10.87
C ASP A 444 15.76 20.81 -10.55
N ARG A 445 16.84 21.26 -11.18
CA ARG A 445 17.35 22.62 -11.02
C ARG A 445 16.33 23.67 -11.45
N VAL A 446 15.63 23.45 -12.57
CA VAL A 446 14.59 24.38 -13.05
C VAL A 446 13.46 24.50 -12.03
N TYR A 447 13.05 23.40 -11.39
CA TYR A 447 12.04 23.46 -10.32
C TYR A 447 12.57 24.17 -9.07
N ARG A 448 13.80 23.90 -8.64
CA ARG A 448 14.41 24.60 -7.48
C ARG A 448 14.50 26.11 -7.70
N GLU A 449 14.95 26.54 -8.89
CA GLU A 449 15.01 27.97 -9.25
C GLU A 449 13.63 28.64 -9.22
N LYS A 450 12.56 27.92 -9.58
CA LYS A 450 11.17 28.42 -9.46
C LYS A 450 10.69 28.45 -8.01
N ILE A 451 11.04 27.45 -7.21
CA ILE A 451 10.69 27.37 -5.79
C ILE A 451 11.32 28.53 -5.02
N ASP A 452 12.56 28.92 -5.35
CA ASP A 452 13.24 30.06 -4.71
C ASP A 452 12.50 31.41 -4.91
N LEU A 453 11.61 31.50 -5.91
CA LEU A 453 10.78 32.68 -6.18
C LEU A 453 9.42 32.66 -5.45
N VAL A 454 9.04 31.52 -4.86
CA VAL A 454 7.80 31.37 -4.08
C VAL A 454 7.97 32.02 -2.70
N GLY A 455 6.88 32.53 -2.12
CA GLY A 455 6.88 33.12 -0.78
C GLY A 455 7.38 32.13 0.29
N ALA A 456 8.13 32.62 1.28
CA ALA A 456 8.83 31.79 2.26
C ALA A 456 7.91 30.80 3.02
N ASP A 457 6.67 31.20 3.31
CA ASP A 457 5.68 30.37 4.01
C ASP A 457 5.12 29.23 3.13
N GLU A 458 5.22 29.36 1.80
CA GLU A 458 4.69 28.40 0.82
C GLU A 458 5.77 27.48 0.24
N GLN A 459 7.04 27.91 0.28
CA GLN A 459 8.21 27.14 -0.16
C GLN A 459 8.26 25.70 0.39
N PRO A 460 7.96 25.43 1.68
CA PRO A 460 7.98 24.06 2.21
C PRO A 460 7.07 23.10 1.44
N THR A 461 5.92 23.57 0.96
CA THR A 461 4.96 22.73 0.23
C THR A 461 5.52 22.27 -1.12
N VAL A 462 5.98 23.22 -1.93
CA VAL A 462 6.53 22.90 -3.26
C VAL A 462 7.88 22.18 -3.19
N ALA A 463 8.69 22.48 -2.17
CA ALA A 463 9.95 21.76 -1.91
C ALA A 463 9.71 20.30 -1.51
N TYR A 464 8.72 20.05 -0.65
CA TYR A 464 8.30 18.70 -0.30
C TYR A 464 7.85 17.90 -1.52
N LEU A 465 7.00 18.50 -2.38
CA LEU A 465 6.52 17.82 -3.59
C LEU A 465 7.65 17.51 -4.57
N LEU A 466 8.61 18.43 -4.74
CA LEU A 466 9.80 18.16 -5.55
C LEU A 466 10.61 17.01 -4.98
N ARG A 467 10.86 16.99 -3.66
CA ARG A 467 11.58 15.89 -3.01
C ARG A 467 10.84 14.56 -3.15
N ALA A 468 9.50 14.56 -3.01
CA ALA A 468 8.68 13.38 -3.24
C ALA A 468 8.80 12.86 -4.68
N VAL A 469 8.89 13.76 -5.68
CA VAL A 469 9.19 13.38 -7.07
C VAL A 469 10.60 12.80 -7.19
N GLU A 470 11.61 13.44 -6.60
CA GLU A 470 13.01 12.98 -6.63
C GLU A 470 13.14 11.57 -6.02
N ASP A 471 12.55 11.36 -4.84
CA ASP A 471 12.53 10.07 -4.13
C ASP A 471 11.78 9.00 -4.94
N ALA A 472 10.62 9.35 -5.51
CA ALA A 472 9.84 8.44 -6.33
C ALA A 472 10.55 8.07 -7.63
N VAL A 473 11.27 9.01 -8.26
CA VAL A 473 12.11 8.73 -9.44
C VAL A 473 13.28 7.82 -9.07
N ALA A 474 13.93 8.05 -7.92
CA ALA A 474 15.06 7.24 -7.46
C ALA A 474 14.63 5.80 -7.10
N GLY A 475 13.43 5.63 -6.54
CA GLY A 475 12.85 4.34 -6.18
C GLY A 475 11.96 3.70 -7.24
N HIS A 476 11.87 4.28 -8.45
CA HIS A 476 10.94 3.82 -9.48
C HIS A 476 11.33 2.44 -10.01
N ASP A 477 10.43 1.46 -9.89
CA ASP A 477 10.54 0.19 -10.61
C ASP A 477 10.52 0.49 -12.11
N PRO A 478 11.57 0.12 -12.88
CA PRO A 478 11.71 0.47 -14.29
C PRO A 478 10.41 0.35 -15.09
N ARG A 479 9.65 -0.73 -14.92
CA ARG A 479 8.47 -0.98 -15.73
C ARG A 479 7.18 -0.42 -15.13
N ALA A 480 7.18 0.00 -13.87
CA ALA A 480 5.99 0.50 -13.21
C ALA A 480 5.40 1.72 -13.95
N ASN A 481 4.09 1.91 -13.85
CA ASN A 481 3.43 3.07 -14.43
C ASN A 481 3.89 4.33 -13.69
N PRO A 482 4.52 5.32 -14.35
CA PRO A 482 5.01 6.53 -13.71
C PRO A 482 3.90 7.55 -13.43
N GLY A 483 2.63 7.20 -13.64
CA GLY A 483 1.45 8.03 -13.44
C GLY A 483 1.39 8.77 -12.10
N PRO A 484 1.70 8.15 -10.95
CA PRO A 484 1.76 8.85 -9.66
C PRO A 484 2.80 9.98 -9.67
N ILE A 485 4.01 9.74 -10.20
CA ILE A 485 5.07 10.74 -10.31
C ILE A 485 4.64 11.88 -11.24
N ILE A 486 4.03 11.53 -12.38
CA ILE A 486 3.49 12.49 -13.34
C ILE A 486 2.42 13.37 -12.69
N THR A 487 1.53 12.80 -11.88
CA THR A 487 0.48 13.56 -11.19
C THR A 487 1.09 14.58 -10.22
N THR A 488 2.04 14.15 -9.37
CA THR A 488 2.74 15.05 -8.45
C THR A 488 3.51 16.15 -9.20
N LEU A 489 4.13 15.83 -10.34
CA LEU A 489 4.79 16.83 -11.20
C LEU A 489 3.81 17.85 -11.77
N ILE A 490 2.64 17.43 -12.27
CA ILE A 490 1.60 18.36 -12.77
C ILE A 490 1.12 19.28 -11.64
N ASP A 491 0.90 18.74 -10.44
CA ASP A 491 0.48 19.51 -9.29
C ASP A 491 1.55 20.55 -8.93
N LEU A 492 2.82 20.15 -8.89
CA LEU A 492 3.95 21.07 -8.66
C LEU A 492 4.05 22.15 -9.75
N GLU A 493 3.94 21.78 -11.04
CA GLU A 493 3.94 22.74 -12.15
C GLU A 493 2.79 23.75 -12.02
N SER A 494 1.60 23.28 -11.66
CA SER A 494 0.40 24.10 -11.49
C SER A 494 0.56 25.08 -10.31
N MET A 495 1.14 24.62 -9.19
CA MET A 495 1.45 25.46 -8.03
C MET A 495 2.45 26.56 -8.35
N LEU A 496 3.55 26.21 -9.03
CA LEU A 496 4.59 27.16 -9.39
C LEU A 496 4.11 28.18 -10.42
N ALA A 497 3.29 27.76 -11.40
CA ALA A 497 2.65 28.67 -12.33
C ALA A 497 1.66 29.60 -11.62
N GLY A 498 0.89 29.06 -10.66
CA GLY A 498 -0.01 29.84 -9.81
C GLY A 498 0.73 30.92 -9.00
N ALA A 499 1.88 30.57 -8.43
CA ALA A 499 2.74 31.50 -7.69
C ALA A 499 3.37 32.56 -8.59
N GLU A 500 3.81 32.21 -9.80
CA GLU A 500 4.34 33.16 -10.78
C GLU A 500 3.26 34.17 -11.23
N GLU A 501 2.04 33.71 -11.48
CA GLU A 501 0.95 34.56 -11.97
C GLU A 501 0.28 35.39 -10.85
N ASN A 502 0.11 34.80 -9.66
CA ASN A 502 -0.75 35.36 -8.61
C ASN A 502 -0.02 35.65 -7.29
N GLY A 503 1.28 35.33 -7.19
CA GLY A 503 2.06 35.51 -5.97
C GLY A 503 1.79 34.49 -4.86
N THR A 504 1.02 33.43 -5.14
CA THR A 504 0.69 32.36 -4.18
C THR A 504 0.51 31.01 -4.89
N ILE A 505 0.94 29.92 -4.26
CA ILE A 505 0.67 28.54 -4.74
C ILE A 505 -0.80 28.12 -4.56
N LEU A 506 -1.58 28.91 -3.82
CA LEU A 506 -2.96 28.58 -3.48
C LEU A 506 -3.90 28.76 -4.69
N PRO A 507 -4.70 27.73 -5.04
CA PRO A 507 -5.66 27.83 -6.12
C PRO A 507 -6.84 28.73 -5.73
N GLU A 508 -7.64 29.14 -6.71
CA GLU A 508 -8.84 29.96 -6.44
C GLU A 508 -9.91 29.23 -5.63
N ARG A 509 -9.95 27.90 -5.80
CA ARG A 509 -10.87 26.97 -5.17
C ARG A 509 -10.37 25.54 -5.34
N GLY A 510 -10.90 24.63 -4.55
CA GLY A 510 -10.70 23.19 -4.69
C GLY A 510 -9.92 22.59 -3.51
N SER A 511 -9.63 21.29 -3.64
CA SER A 511 -8.78 20.58 -2.70
C SER A 511 -7.32 20.73 -3.08
N PHE A 512 -6.47 20.84 -2.07
CA PHE A 512 -5.06 21.09 -2.22
C PHE A 512 -4.30 20.49 -1.03
N VAL A 513 -3.02 20.15 -1.19
CA VAL A 513 -2.18 19.65 -0.10
C VAL A 513 -1.11 20.68 0.22
N VAL A 514 -1.03 21.09 1.48
CA VAL A 514 0.02 21.98 2.02
C VAL A 514 0.88 21.23 3.03
N VAL A 515 2.09 21.73 3.24
CA VAL A 515 3.03 21.22 4.24
C VAL A 515 3.12 22.18 5.40
N TYR A 516 3.12 21.64 6.61
CA TYR A 516 3.34 22.40 7.84
C TYR A 516 4.42 21.74 8.71
N PRO A 517 5.10 22.50 9.57
CA PRO A 517 6.04 21.95 10.53
C PRO A 517 5.28 21.30 11.70
N GLY A 518 5.50 20.01 11.90
CA GLY A 518 5.03 19.25 13.05
C GLY A 518 5.72 19.67 14.36
N PRO A 519 5.35 19.07 15.50
CA PRO A 519 5.86 19.44 16.83
C PRO A 519 7.39 19.35 16.98
N ASP A 520 7.99 18.41 16.26
CA ASP A 520 9.41 18.11 16.16
C ASP A 520 10.12 18.83 15.01
N GLY A 521 9.39 19.67 14.26
CA GLY A 521 9.86 20.32 13.04
C GLY A 521 9.85 19.42 11.81
N GLU A 522 9.35 18.18 11.90
CA GLU A 522 9.17 17.33 10.73
C GLU A 522 8.09 17.90 9.80
N GLU A 523 8.26 17.73 8.50
CA GLU A 523 7.26 18.16 7.52
C GLU A 523 6.04 17.22 7.57
N ARG A 524 4.86 17.77 7.81
CA ARG A 524 3.57 17.07 7.86
C ARG A 524 2.67 17.55 6.72
N LEU A 525 1.87 16.63 6.16
CA LEU A 525 0.89 16.96 5.13
C LEU A 525 -0.40 17.48 5.77
N CYS A 526 -1.03 18.46 5.15
CA CYS A 526 -2.36 18.93 5.52
C CYS A 526 -3.22 19.06 4.26
N HIS A 527 -4.34 18.33 4.23
CA HIS A 527 -5.33 18.46 3.17
C HIS A 527 -6.16 19.68 3.44
N MET A 528 -6.12 20.60 2.49
CA MET A 528 -6.86 21.85 2.53
C MET A 528 -8.00 21.82 1.52
N TYR A 529 -9.13 22.40 1.89
CA TYR A 529 -10.20 22.70 0.95
C TYR A 529 -10.51 24.20 0.96
N LEU A 530 -10.37 24.80 -0.22
CA LEU A 530 -10.69 26.20 -0.50
C LEU A 530 -12.05 26.27 -1.23
N PRO A 531 -13.14 26.64 -0.56
CA PRO A 531 -14.38 26.98 -1.24
C PRO A 531 -14.20 28.23 -2.13
N ALA A 532 -14.98 28.35 -3.21
CA ALA A 532 -14.80 29.41 -4.21
C ALA A 532 -14.98 30.83 -3.64
N GLY A 533 -14.09 31.76 -4.01
CA GLY A 533 -14.22 33.18 -3.65
C GLY A 533 -12.91 33.87 -3.28
N ARG A 534 -11.86 33.69 -4.10
CA ARG A 534 -10.40 34.01 -3.95
C ARG A 534 -9.96 35.40 -3.45
N ALA A 535 -10.64 36.01 -2.51
CA ALA A 535 -9.87 36.71 -1.51
C ALA A 535 -9.73 35.71 -0.37
N ILE A 536 -8.50 35.37 0.00
CA ILE A 536 -8.19 35.20 1.43
C ILE A 536 -8.52 36.58 2.01
N ALA A 537 -9.81 36.83 2.17
CA ALA A 537 -10.33 38.11 2.56
C ALA A 537 -9.99 38.23 4.02
N ASP A 538 -9.45 39.38 4.42
CA ASP A 538 -9.26 39.71 5.82
C ASP A 538 -10.47 39.23 6.64
N GLY A 539 -10.21 38.29 7.57
CA GLY A 539 -11.22 37.77 8.50
C GLY A 539 -11.92 36.44 8.16
N ILE A 540 -11.45 35.64 7.19
CA ILE A 540 -11.90 34.23 7.07
C ILE A 540 -11.17 33.39 8.11
N ASN A 541 -11.90 32.86 9.11
CA ASN A 541 -11.32 31.95 10.12
C ASN A 541 -11.21 30.53 9.56
N PRO A 542 -10.01 29.93 9.50
CA PRO A 542 -9.84 28.53 9.13
C PRO A 542 -10.54 27.60 10.12
N ILE A 543 -10.92 26.43 9.63
CA ILE A 543 -11.46 25.33 10.43
C ILE A 543 -10.48 24.18 10.34
N LEU A 544 -9.82 23.91 11.45
CA LEU A 544 -8.89 22.81 11.59
C LEU A 544 -9.63 21.57 12.09
N VAL A 545 -9.68 20.54 11.25
CA VAL A 545 -10.41 19.29 11.49
C VAL A 545 -9.43 18.16 11.75
N LEU A 546 -9.39 17.68 12.99
CA LEU A 546 -8.50 16.64 13.43
C LEU A 546 -9.27 15.33 13.61
N ALA A 547 -8.71 14.27 13.03
CA ALA A 547 -9.19 12.90 13.13
C ALA A 547 -8.03 11.99 13.55
N ASP A 548 -8.34 10.79 14.03
CA ASP A 548 -7.32 9.76 14.24
C ASP A 548 -6.82 9.18 12.90
N GLY A 549 -5.70 8.44 12.98
CA GLY A 549 -4.97 7.95 11.81
C GLY A 549 -5.75 6.96 10.92
N ASP A 550 -6.84 6.37 11.44
CA ASP A 550 -7.69 5.43 10.68
C ASP A 550 -8.58 6.17 9.68
N MET A 551 -8.90 7.43 9.96
CA MET A 551 -9.60 8.33 9.04
C MET A 551 -8.60 9.15 8.23
N SER A 552 -8.27 8.68 7.01
CA SER A 552 -7.32 9.41 6.16
C SER A 552 -7.80 10.85 5.87
N GLY A 553 -6.97 11.84 6.17
CA GLY A 553 -7.29 13.27 5.99
C GLY A 553 -7.78 13.58 4.57
N ALA A 554 -7.19 12.92 3.56
CA ALA A 554 -7.62 13.00 2.16
C ALA A 554 -9.09 12.65 1.93
N ARG A 555 -9.61 11.60 2.60
CA ARG A 555 -11.00 11.15 2.44
C ARG A 555 -11.95 12.14 3.09
N LEU A 556 -11.59 12.68 4.25
CA LEU A 556 -12.41 13.67 4.94
C LEU A 556 -12.47 14.98 4.14
N ALA A 557 -11.33 15.45 3.63
CA ALA A 557 -11.26 16.62 2.75
C ALA A 557 -12.07 16.42 1.46
N ASP A 558 -12.01 15.24 0.81
CA ASP A 558 -12.85 14.92 -0.36
C ASP A 558 -14.35 14.93 -0.03
N ARG A 559 -14.73 14.48 1.17
CA ARG A 559 -16.14 14.51 1.62
C ARG A 559 -16.63 15.93 1.90
N ILE A 560 -15.80 16.78 2.49
CA ILE A 560 -16.08 18.21 2.65
C ILE A 560 -16.25 18.87 1.28
N ARG A 561 -15.34 18.61 0.34
CA ARG A 561 -15.42 19.09 -1.05
C ARG A 561 -16.72 18.69 -1.74
N ARG A 562 -17.10 17.40 -1.67
CA ARG A 562 -18.33 16.90 -2.30
C ARG A 562 -19.59 17.56 -1.74
N ASN A 563 -19.60 17.93 -0.45
CA ASN A 563 -20.73 18.64 0.14
C ASN A 563 -20.98 19.99 -0.55
N TYR A 564 -19.91 20.73 -0.86
CA TYR A 564 -20.02 22.01 -1.56
C TYR A 564 -20.27 21.87 -3.06
N GLU A 565 -19.67 20.88 -3.73
CA GLU A 565 -19.80 20.71 -5.18
C GLU A 565 -21.10 20.02 -5.61
N PHE A 566 -21.55 19.00 -4.87
CA PHE A 566 -22.61 18.09 -5.28
C PHE A 566 -23.77 17.97 -4.29
N GLY A 567 -23.64 18.52 -3.08
CA GLY A 567 -24.72 18.44 -2.10
C GLY A 567 -25.97 19.18 -2.54
N ASP A 568 -27.15 18.75 -2.04
CA ASP A 568 -28.41 19.52 -2.12
C ASP A 568 -28.28 20.91 -1.48
N ARG A 569 -27.23 21.08 -0.68
CA ARG A 569 -26.71 22.34 -0.16
C ARG A 569 -25.87 23.06 -1.21
N LYS A 570 -26.43 23.27 -2.42
CA LYS A 570 -25.98 24.44 -3.18
C LYS A 570 -26.05 25.61 -2.21
N PRO A 571 -24.95 26.34 -1.97
CA PRO A 571 -24.95 27.43 -1.01
C PRO A 571 -26.20 28.25 -1.29
N ARG A 572 -26.99 28.51 -0.26
CA ARG A 572 -28.19 29.34 -0.38
C ARG A 572 -27.71 30.75 -0.71
N LEU A 573 -27.32 31.00 -1.97
CA LEU A 573 -27.07 32.30 -2.61
C LEU A 573 -28.33 33.19 -2.61
N LYS A 574 -29.39 32.77 -1.89
CA LYS A 574 -30.71 33.42 -1.87
C LYS A 574 -30.73 34.76 -1.15
N THR A 575 -29.63 35.23 -0.53
CA THR A 575 -29.68 36.47 0.26
C THR A 575 -28.67 37.55 -0.11
N GLY A 576 -27.84 37.39 -1.15
CA GLY A 576 -26.83 38.42 -1.48
C GLY A 576 -25.88 38.76 -0.33
N ARG A 577 -25.71 37.82 0.62
CA ARG A 577 -24.75 37.91 1.72
C ARG A 577 -23.48 37.18 1.30
N ASP A 578 -22.37 37.91 1.35
CA ASP A 578 -20.96 37.49 1.43
C ASP A 578 -20.61 36.05 1.01
N ASP A 579 -19.90 35.93 -0.12
CA ASP A 579 -19.33 34.68 -0.63
C ASP A 579 -18.11 34.17 0.18
N ARG A 580 -17.94 34.61 1.44
CA ARG A 580 -16.80 34.27 2.29
C ARG A 580 -17.00 32.93 2.99
N PHE A 581 -16.48 31.85 2.41
CA PHE A 581 -16.53 30.51 2.99
C PHE A 581 -15.28 30.16 3.81
N PRO A 582 -15.40 29.35 4.88
CA PRO A 582 -14.24 28.97 5.70
C PRO A 582 -13.30 28.04 4.94
N ILE A 583 -12.02 28.20 5.21
CA ILE A 583 -10.96 27.30 4.75
C ILE A 583 -10.95 26.08 5.66
N TYR A 584 -10.96 24.87 5.11
CA TYR A 584 -10.86 23.66 5.90
C TYR A 584 -9.44 23.12 5.83
N LEU A 585 -8.86 22.78 6.98
CA LEU A 585 -7.53 22.21 7.13
C LEU A 585 -7.66 20.84 7.81
N VAL A 586 -7.13 19.80 7.19
CA VAL A 586 -7.23 18.41 7.65
C VAL A 586 -5.83 17.79 7.67
N PRO A 587 -5.08 17.91 8.78
CA PRO A 587 -3.73 17.37 8.90
C PRO A 587 -3.72 15.84 8.76
N GLU A 588 -2.70 15.32 8.08
CA GLU A 588 -2.35 13.90 8.12
C GLU A 588 -1.35 13.66 9.23
N PHE A 589 -1.79 12.96 10.26
CA PHE A 589 -0.95 12.61 11.38
C PHE A 589 -1.23 11.19 11.85
N ARG A 590 -0.15 10.43 12.08
CA ARG A 590 -0.20 9.08 12.64
C ARG A 590 0.54 9.09 13.98
N PRO A 591 -0.18 9.24 15.11
CA PRO A 591 0.45 9.22 16.43
C PRO A 591 1.15 7.89 16.71
N ASP A 592 2.23 7.94 17.51
CA ASP A 592 2.82 6.73 18.09
C ASP A 592 1.78 6.10 19.04
N PRO A 593 1.39 4.83 18.86
CA PRO A 593 0.46 4.16 19.76
C PRO A 593 0.87 4.23 21.24
N ALA A 594 2.16 4.27 21.54
CA ALA A 594 2.69 4.36 22.91
C ALA A 594 2.55 5.76 23.53
N ARG A 595 2.47 6.79 22.71
CA ARG A 595 2.40 8.21 23.13
C ARG A 595 1.20 8.96 22.57
N PHE A 596 0.21 8.21 22.11
CA PHE A 596 -0.88 8.67 21.26
C PHE A 596 -1.51 10.00 21.69
N GLN A 597 -1.80 10.14 22.99
CA GLN A 597 -2.46 11.34 23.53
C GLN A 597 -1.55 12.57 23.65
N ALA A 598 -0.28 12.36 24.03
CA ALA A 598 0.68 13.45 24.10
C ALA A 598 0.96 13.98 22.70
N ASP A 599 1.18 13.07 21.76
CA ASP A 599 1.54 13.44 20.40
C ASP A 599 0.37 14.12 19.69
N LEU A 600 -0.89 13.67 19.88
CA LEU A 600 -2.07 14.38 19.35
C LEU A 600 -2.19 15.83 19.86
N LEU A 601 -1.95 16.07 21.15
CA LEU A 601 -2.04 17.43 21.70
C LEU A 601 -0.92 18.33 21.18
N GLU A 602 0.30 17.79 21.09
CA GLU A 602 1.43 18.49 20.49
C GLU A 602 1.16 18.82 19.02
N GLU A 603 0.61 17.86 18.28
CA GLU A 603 0.22 18.02 16.88
C GLU A 603 -0.80 19.15 16.70
N VAL A 604 -1.90 19.13 17.47
CA VAL A 604 -2.93 20.20 17.45
C VAL A 604 -2.30 21.57 17.69
N ARG A 605 -1.33 21.69 18.59
CA ARG A 605 -0.65 22.95 18.87
C ARG A 605 0.22 23.40 17.69
N ALA A 606 0.98 22.48 17.10
CA ALA A 606 1.85 22.75 15.95
C ALA A 606 1.04 23.23 14.73
N VAL A 607 0.04 22.44 14.29
CA VAL A 607 -0.78 22.80 13.13
C VAL A 607 -1.59 24.09 13.37
N ARG A 608 -2.06 24.35 14.60
CA ARG A 608 -2.75 25.60 14.94
C ARG A 608 -1.82 26.80 14.83
N ALA A 609 -0.63 26.72 15.41
CA ALA A 609 0.34 27.81 15.39
C ALA A 609 0.78 28.14 13.95
N TRP A 610 1.04 27.10 13.15
CA TRP A 610 1.30 27.25 11.72
C TRP A 610 0.12 27.90 11.00
N ALA A 611 -1.10 27.38 11.12
CA ALA A 611 -2.26 27.90 10.41
C ALA A 611 -2.56 29.37 10.73
N MET A 612 -2.42 29.77 12.01
CA MET A 612 -2.58 31.17 12.39
C MET A 612 -1.57 32.10 11.70
N THR A 613 -0.33 31.63 11.54
CA THR A 613 0.74 32.39 10.90
C THR A 613 0.55 32.42 9.39
N TYR A 614 0.30 31.25 8.79
CA TYR A 614 0.16 31.06 7.34
C TYR A 614 -1.01 31.85 6.75
N PHE A 615 -2.13 31.93 7.47
CA PHE A 615 -3.32 32.69 7.03
C PHE A 615 -3.41 34.11 7.63
N ASP A 616 -2.44 34.54 8.44
CA ASP A 616 -2.45 35.80 9.19
C ASP A 616 -3.79 36.06 9.93
N VAL A 617 -4.25 35.04 10.68
CA VAL A 617 -5.53 35.10 11.41
C VAL A 617 -5.33 35.17 12.90
N ARG A 618 -6.19 35.95 13.57
CA ARG A 618 -6.21 36.08 15.03
C ARG A 618 -6.91 34.92 15.73
N ALA A 619 -7.82 34.24 15.03
CA ALA A 619 -8.56 33.11 15.54
C ALA A 619 -8.84 32.06 14.46
N LEU A 620 -9.02 30.82 14.89
CA LEU A 620 -9.50 29.72 14.04
C LEU A 620 -10.50 28.86 14.81
N SER A 621 -11.18 27.95 14.13
CA SER A 621 -12.08 27.00 14.78
C SER A 621 -11.47 25.60 14.79
N LEU A 622 -11.72 24.83 15.86
CA LEU A 622 -11.23 23.46 16.00
C LEU A 622 -12.37 22.46 15.91
N VAL A 623 -12.13 21.36 15.21
CA VAL A 623 -12.98 20.17 15.22
C VAL A 623 -12.12 18.98 15.65
N GLY A 624 -12.54 18.28 16.70
CA GLY A 624 -11.93 17.02 17.12
C GLY A 624 -12.88 15.86 16.88
N ILE A 625 -12.43 14.86 16.13
CA ILE A 625 -13.20 13.65 15.83
C ILE A 625 -12.62 12.49 16.62
N ASP A 626 -13.51 11.82 17.34
CA ASP A 626 -13.21 10.62 18.11
C ASP A 626 -12.03 10.83 19.09
N ALA A 627 -10.93 10.12 18.93
CA ALA A 627 -9.76 10.23 19.79
C ALA A 627 -9.13 11.64 19.81
N ALA A 628 -9.28 12.41 18.72
CA ALA A 628 -8.83 13.81 18.67
C ALA A 628 -9.70 14.78 19.50
N GLY A 629 -10.91 14.36 19.90
CA GLY A 629 -11.83 15.15 20.72
C GLY A 629 -11.24 15.61 22.05
N GLY A 630 -10.51 14.72 22.74
CA GLY A 630 -9.83 15.06 23.99
C GLY A 630 -8.69 16.06 23.80
N ALA A 631 -7.91 15.89 22.72
CA ALA A 631 -6.80 16.77 22.39
C ALA A 631 -7.25 18.20 22.06
N VAL A 632 -8.34 18.38 21.29
CA VAL A 632 -8.87 19.72 20.98
C VAL A 632 -9.43 20.44 22.21
N LEU A 633 -10.08 19.71 23.13
CA LEU A 633 -10.55 20.28 24.40
C LEU A 633 -9.40 20.78 25.27
N ARG A 634 -8.33 19.99 25.40
CA ARG A 634 -7.11 20.39 26.11
C ARG A 634 -6.41 21.56 25.42
N ALA A 635 -6.37 21.57 24.09
CA ALA A 635 -5.79 22.68 23.32
C ALA A 635 -6.57 23.98 23.55
N ALA A 636 -7.91 23.91 23.57
CA ALA A 636 -8.78 25.06 23.80
C ALA A 636 -8.59 25.70 25.18
N ARG A 637 -8.37 24.89 26.23
CA ARG A 637 -8.04 25.38 27.57
C ARG A 637 -6.77 26.24 27.58
N THR A 638 -5.75 25.84 26.81
CA THR A 638 -4.42 26.48 26.85
C THR A 638 -4.27 27.69 25.93
N ALA A 639 -5.21 27.93 25.01
CA ALA A 639 -5.16 29.08 24.10
C ALA A 639 -6.57 29.57 23.71
N PRO A 640 -7.36 30.07 24.67
CA PRO A 640 -8.77 30.41 24.44
C PRO A 640 -8.97 31.61 23.51
N VAL A 641 -8.15 32.66 23.65
CA VAL A 641 -8.31 33.94 22.93
C VAL A 641 -8.07 33.82 21.42
N THR A 642 -7.62 32.66 20.95
CA THR A 642 -7.32 32.37 19.54
C THR A 642 -8.34 31.43 18.91
N LEU A 643 -9.45 31.11 19.58
CA LEU A 643 -10.47 30.20 19.05
C LEU A 643 -11.80 30.90 18.80
N ALA A 644 -12.36 30.71 17.60
CA ALA A 644 -13.67 31.23 17.21
C ALA A 644 -14.82 30.25 17.54
N GLY A 645 -14.52 28.95 17.61
CA GLY A 645 -15.48 27.90 17.94
C GLY A 645 -14.81 26.56 18.11
N LEU A 646 -15.48 25.67 18.83
CA LEU A 646 -15.03 24.29 19.05
C LEU A 646 -16.15 23.30 18.72
N MET A 647 -15.83 22.25 17.98
CA MET A 647 -16.73 21.13 17.72
C MET A 647 -16.09 19.80 18.11
N VAL A 648 -16.85 18.92 18.74
CA VAL A 648 -16.39 17.58 19.16
C VAL A 648 -17.37 16.52 18.70
N PHE A 649 -16.86 15.50 18.00
CA PHE A 649 -17.59 14.27 17.68
C PHE A 649 -17.18 13.17 18.66
N ALA A 650 -18.10 12.80 19.55
CA ALA A 650 -17.91 11.76 20.55
C ALA A 650 -18.25 10.38 19.98
N GLY A 651 -17.21 9.64 19.53
CA GLY A 651 -17.30 8.29 18.97
C GLY A 651 -16.77 7.19 19.90
N PHE A 652 -16.33 6.06 19.31
CA PHE A 652 -15.87 4.88 20.05
C PHE A 652 -14.56 5.12 20.80
N ASP A 653 -13.59 5.74 20.13
CA ASP A 653 -12.26 6.04 20.66
C ASP A 653 -12.14 7.45 21.25
N LEU A 654 -13.27 8.14 21.50
CA LEU A 654 -13.31 9.38 22.30
C LEU A 654 -12.59 9.09 23.60
N GLU A 655 -11.35 9.58 23.65
CA GLU A 655 -10.26 9.13 24.51
C GLU A 655 -10.76 8.46 25.79
N PRO A 656 -10.40 7.20 26.09
CA PRO A 656 -10.86 6.55 27.31
C PRO A 656 -10.32 7.32 28.51
N TRP A 657 -11.16 8.10 29.20
CA TRP A 657 -10.84 8.73 30.46
C TRP A 657 -10.86 7.62 31.52
N PRO A 658 -9.73 6.96 31.83
CA PRO A 658 -9.75 5.64 32.48
C PRO A 658 -10.28 5.73 33.91
N GLN A 659 -10.32 6.93 34.46
CA GLN A 659 -10.82 7.22 35.79
C GLN A 659 -12.24 7.79 35.79
N ALA A 660 -12.72 8.43 34.71
CA ALA A 660 -13.99 9.19 34.57
C ALA A 660 -14.63 9.66 35.90
N GLN A 661 -13.82 10.11 36.84
CA GLN A 661 -14.33 10.71 38.06
C GLN A 661 -14.64 12.15 37.69
N PRO A 662 -15.85 12.67 37.99
CA PRO A 662 -16.21 14.04 37.63
C PRO A 662 -15.20 15.09 38.12
N ALA A 663 -14.47 14.83 39.22
CA ALA A 663 -13.40 15.72 39.69
C ALA A 663 -12.20 15.75 38.72
N PHE A 664 -11.74 14.60 38.24
CA PHE A 664 -10.65 14.50 37.28
C PHE A 664 -11.02 15.16 35.95
N LEU A 665 -12.24 14.92 35.44
CA LEU A 665 -12.72 15.55 34.22
C LEU A 665 -12.72 17.08 34.33
N ARG A 666 -13.25 17.62 35.44
CA ARG A 666 -13.27 19.07 35.69
C ARG A 666 -11.86 19.66 35.82
N GLU A 667 -10.93 18.95 36.47
CA GLU A 667 -9.53 19.38 36.58
C GLU A 667 -8.84 19.45 35.22
N GLN A 668 -9.10 18.48 34.35
CA GLN A 668 -8.49 18.39 33.03
C GLN A 668 -9.07 19.42 32.05
N LEU A 669 -10.39 19.64 32.08
CA LEU A 669 -11.06 20.65 31.26
C LEU A 669 -10.75 22.07 31.73
N GLY A 670 -10.63 22.30 33.04
CA GLY A 670 -10.42 23.64 33.61
C GLY A 670 -11.63 24.57 33.41
N PRO A 671 -11.57 25.81 33.91
CA PRO A 671 -12.65 26.78 33.72
C PRO A 671 -12.83 27.13 32.25
N ALA A 672 -14.08 27.35 31.84
CA ALA A 672 -14.40 27.67 30.47
C ALA A 672 -13.77 29.00 30.02
N PRO A 673 -13.20 29.03 28.79
CA PRO A 673 -12.89 30.27 28.10
C PRO A 673 -14.09 31.21 28.00
N GLU A 674 -13.88 32.51 28.19
CA GLU A 674 -14.94 33.49 27.97
C GLU A 674 -15.44 33.44 26.52
N ASN A 675 -16.74 33.23 26.33
CA ASN A 675 -17.45 33.28 25.05
C ASN A 675 -16.98 32.27 23.98
N LEU A 676 -16.41 31.12 24.34
CA LEU A 676 -16.10 30.07 23.37
C LEU A 676 -17.29 29.13 23.16
N PRO A 677 -18.00 29.19 22.01
CA PRO A 677 -19.09 28.26 21.73
C PRO A 677 -18.55 26.85 21.48
N VAL A 678 -19.16 25.85 22.12
CA VAL A 678 -18.84 24.44 21.95
C VAL A 678 -20.03 23.69 21.34
N THR A 679 -19.81 22.98 20.25
CA THR A 679 -20.79 22.06 19.65
C THR A 679 -20.38 20.62 19.91
N TRP A 680 -21.26 19.86 20.57
CA TRP A 680 -21.03 18.47 20.96
C TRP A 680 -21.95 17.53 20.18
N ILE A 681 -21.39 16.59 19.43
CA ILE A 681 -22.15 15.57 18.70
C ILE A 681 -21.88 14.21 19.35
N ASP A 682 -22.90 13.62 19.96
CA ASP A 682 -22.81 12.37 20.72
C ASP A 682 -23.34 11.17 19.91
N PHE A 683 -22.48 10.19 19.61
CA PHE A 683 -22.86 8.93 18.97
C PHE A 683 -23.20 7.89 20.04
N VAL A 684 -24.43 7.99 20.53
CA VAL A 684 -24.90 7.22 21.69
C VAL A 684 -24.82 5.72 21.39
N GLY A 685 -23.97 5.02 22.14
CA GLY A 685 -23.77 3.57 22.03
C GLY A 685 -22.46 3.16 21.38
N GLU A 686 -21.67 4.09 20.86
CA GLU A 686 -20.34 3.78 20.32
C GLU A 686 -19.22 3.98 21.32
N THR A 687 -19.31 4.94 22.24
CA THR A 687 -18.25 5.18 23.24
C THR A 687 -17.84 3.87 23.94
N ARG A 688 -16.54 3.55 23.96
CA ARG A 688 -16.00 2.31 24.55
C ARG A 688 -16.54 2.04 25.97
N ARG A 689 -16.78 3.10 26.74
CA ARG A 689 -17.53 3.06 28.00
C ARG A 689 -18.90 3.72 27.82
N ALA A 690 -19.96 2.96 28.05
CA ALA A 690 -21.33 3.48 28.04
C ALA A 690 -21.48 4.69 28.99
N GLY A 691 -22.06 5.78 28.47
CA GLY A 691 -22.30 7.02 29.23
C GLY A 691 -21.11 7.98 29.30
N GLN A 692 -19.94 7.61 28.77
CA GLN A 692 -18.74 8.46 28.81
C GLN A 692 -18.95 9.81 28.11
N GLY A 693 -19.60 9.82 26.94
CA GLY A 693 -19.90 11.07 26.23
C GLY A 693 -20.76 12.02 27.06
N ALA A 694 -21.78 11.49 27.73
CA ALA A 694 -22.65 12.25 28.64
C ALA A 694 -21.91 12.76 29.88
N ASP A 695 -21.03 11.95 30.48
CA ASP A 695 -20.22 12.35 31.65
C ASP A 695 -19.29 13.53 31.29
N LEU A 696 -18.64 13.50 30.12
CA LEU A 696 -17.81 14.59 29.63
C LEU A 696 -18.61 15.84 29.31
N LEU A 697 -19.75 15.69 28.64
CA LEU A 697 -20.65 16.79 28.33
C LEU A 697 -21.13 17.49 29.62
N GLN A 698 -21.45 16.72 30.65
CA GLN A 698 -21.81 17.28 31.95
C GLN A 698 -20.62 18.00 32.60
N ALA A 699 -19.43 17.42 32.57
CA ALA A 699 -18.23 18.05 33.12
C ALA A 699 -17.90 19.39 32.42
N LEU A 700 -18.13 19.50 31.10
CA LEU A 700 -18.00 20.76 30.35
C LEU A 700 -18.98 21.83 30.85
N ARG A 701 -20.24 21.46 31.07
CA ARG A 701 -21.25 22.37 31.63
C ARG A 701 -20.89 22.80 33.05
N ASP A 702 -20.40 21.88 33.87
CA ASP A 702 -20.04 22.15 35.26
C ASP A 702 -18.88 23.14 35.40
N VAL A 703 -17.95 23.18 34.43
CA VAL A 703 -16.85 24.15 34.40
C VAL A 703 -17.16 25.41 33.58
N GLY A 704 -18.41 25.54 33.10
CA GLY A 704 -18.95 26.78 32.54
C GLY A 704 -18.91 26.92 31.01
N TYR A 705 -18.67 25.85 30.25
CA TYR A 705 -18.66 25.96 28.78
C TYR A 705 -20.08 26.17 28.25
N ASP A 706 -20.22 27.02 27.22
CA ASP A 706 -21.46 27.18 26.46
C ASP A 706 -21.57 26.06 25.43
N VAL A 707 -22.26 24.97 25.79
CA VAL A 707 -22.32 23.75 24.98
C VAL A 707 -23.69 23.53 24.35
N THR A 708 -23.73 23.53 23.02
CA THR A 708 -24.86 23.00 22.23
C THR A 708 -24.61 21.53 21.93
N SER A 709 -25.51 20.64 22.35
CA SER A 709 -25.34 19.19 22.19
C SER A 709 -26.41 18.55 21.30
N THR A 710 -26.02 17.63 20.42
CA THR A 710 -26.93 16.82 19.59
C THR A 710 -26.58 15.34 19.72
N GLU A 711 -27.57 14.50 19.97
CA GLU A 711 -27.42 13.03 19.94
C GLU A 711 -27.69 12.47 18.54
N VAL A 712 -26.86 11.53 18.11
CA VAL A 712 -26.96 10.85 16.82
C VAL A 712 -27.07 9.34 17.08
N ARG A 713 -28.04 8.70 16.43
CA ARG A 713 -28.20 7.24 16.45
C ARG A 713 -27.41 6.60 15.31
N GLY A 714 -26.80 5.45 15.59
CA GLY A 714 -25.96 4.73 14.63
C GLY A 714 -24.49 5.09 14.78
N GLY A 715 -23.67 4.61 13.85
CA GLY A 715 -22.23 4.73 13.98
C GLY A 715 -21.58 5.93 13.32
N LEU A 716 -20.49 6.40 13.94
CA LEU A 716 -19.64 7.47 13.47
C LEU A 716 -19.09 7.09 12.09
N ASN A 717 -19.50 7.84 11.08
CA ASN A 717 -18.99 7.66 9.72
C ASN A 717 -18.55 8.99 9.12
N LEU A 718 -17.55 8.92 8.24
CA LEU A 718 -16.92 10.07 7.61
C LEU A 718 -17.89 11.01 6.88
N ALA A 719 -18.94 10.46 6.25
CA ALA A 719 -19.92 11.29 5.55
C ALA A 719 -20.72 12.15 6.53
N GLN A 720 -21.22 11.55 7.61
CA GLN A 720 -21.95 12.25 8.67
C GLN A 720 -21.10 13.31 9.37
N VAL A 721 -19.81 13.07 9.54
CA VAL A 721 -18.85 14.02 10.09
C VAL A 721 -18.68 15.21 9.15
N ALA A 722 -18.32 14.95 7.89
CA ALA A 722 -18.11 16.00 6.90
C ALA A 722 -19.35 16.90 6.72
N ASP A 723 -20.54 16.31 6.61
CA ASP A 723 -21.80 17.04 6.48
C ASP A 723 -22.01 18.00 7.66
N ARG A 724 -21.79 17.52 8.90
CA ARG A 724 -21.99 18.33 10.11
C ARG A 724 -20.94 19.39 10.31
N VAL A 725 -19.69 19.11 9.97
CA VAL A 725 -18.62 20.11 9.97
C VAL A 725 -18.96 21.25 9.02
N VAL A 726 -19.41 20.95 7.80
CA VAL A 726 -19.81 21.96 6.82
C VAL A 726 -21.01 22.79 7.31
N ILE A 727 -22.01 22.16 7.93
CA ILE A 727 -23.18 22.86 8.50
C ILE A 727 -22.74 23.81 9.61
N TRP A 728 -21.98 23.30 10.56
CA TRP A 728 -21.52 24.04 11.71
C TRP A 728 -20.66 25.24 11.30
N ALA A 729 -19.80 25.05 10.32
CA ALA A 729 -18.97 26.09 9.71
C ALA A 729 -19.78 27.23 9.07
N GLU A 730 -20.96 26.93 8.52
CA GLU A 730 -21.87 27.94 7.98
C GLU A 730 -22.62 28.70 9.08
N ASP A 731 -22.99 28.03 10.17
CA ASP A 731 -23.71 28.62 11.31
C ASP A 731 -22.82 29.51 12.20
N LEU A 732 -21.49 29.38 12.11
CA LEU A 732 -20.53 30.25 12.80
C LEU A 732 -20.43 31.69 12.22
N ARG A 733 -21.06 31.97 11.07
CA ARG A 733 -21.08 33.29 10.43
C ARG A 733 -22.26 34.14 10.90
#